data_AF-A0A7D9L7Q4-F1
#
_entry.id   AF-A0A7D9L7Q4-F1
#
_cell.length_a   1.000
_cell.length_b   1.000
_cell.length_c   1.000
_cell.angle_alpha   90.00
_cell.angle_beta   90.00
_cell.angle_gamma   90.00
#
_symmetry.space_group_name_H-M   'P 1'
#
loop_
_entity.id
_entity.type
_entity.pdbx_description
1 polymer ?
#
loop_
_entity_poly.entity_id
_entity_poly.type
_entity_poly.pdbx_seq_one_letter_code
_entity_poly.pdbx_strand_id
1 'polypeptide(L)'
;MVIIKEDGTRQDIGIYVDDSDVDPCIPSIVAFAQNGELLVGEKALRQAVVNPHSTIYEVKRLMGRSYYDDPDHKFVYRVRPTLKSHSLKGVRAAVEIPCGKFRKKLVQPELISALILRHVADHAQRYFGVAVKDVVISVPAQFDDAQRKATMDAGLIAGLNPVKIVNEPTVAVFAANSLTEKLLAANDEIDNSEEEKQRHTIWAVVADIGGGTTDYALMQIQGSFYKVITTDGDKTLGGREIDIRLTEEMTRILEKKYSHFNLNSSEFQQKLRIECENAKIVLSEKQQYSLTVEYVDQGERTESLPLEHLLTRVEFEEYVSGILEAMIKPLHSLLTRAGGSITETFGQGIKAENIEDLYLVGGTSQIPKLKKLLLSYFSNVKNVRHKDPVQLVSRGAAAFGAALTGLVQVGKMPRIDAVPLPISIAVDMDDMHVIFERNRLYPCIEKRTLTTYTNNQNAIVIEVYEGEGRTADECHFLGEFELSGIPPLPKNVPEIQATFKIDTNGILSVKASYGDMVKGMKLDVYSKSGGMIGKTRDKMHLILSQLMSPSSEGQAKCELLEDATPMSVIPVKPRKSNVLKLSVDSKYDSVKMVDSSDPNALVPAIGMVTVKGLVIDYDSVTKGTNLDIVLVVDLSGSMAGVPISTMKTVILHLIDSLKENHRLGIVTYATNVFRNLELVSCTAGNMSRARDIVNDFWIMSSTNLYGGLLSGLEMAYHGGRRSRVLLFTDGHANDGKWIENDDIIREIVRETTALRSRTQAQVMLSTFGYLGKHDELLLKKLATYVGGGTYNFVNENTALASTFAKVLGDAIHTIAEKIELSITPLDKVQIVEAITNFQTRQESEKLIFEIPSTADQQSRHILLRLAVPPTTEPSIHAGLYRVELAYTNTLTEREEGYYYYF
;
A
#
# COMPACT_ATOMS: atom_id res chain seq x y z
N MET A 1 25.88 -19.87 -3.55
CA MET A 1 24.72 -20.19 -4.42
C MET A 1 25.15 -21.30 -5.38
N VAL A 2 24.22 -22.10 -5.89
CA VAL A 2 24.50 -23.04 -6.98
C VAL A 2 23.92 -22.42 -8.25
N ILE A 3 24.74 -22.15 -9.26
CA ILE A 3 24.21 -21.89 -10.60
C ILE A 3 24.03 -23.25 -11.27
N ILE A 4 22.78 -23.54 -11.64
CA ILE A 4 22.47 -24.62 -12.58
C ILE A 4 22.29 -23.94 -13.92
N LYS A 5 23.24 -24.14 -14.82
CA LYS A 5 23.13 -23.64 -16.20
C LYS A 5 22.00 -24.38 -16.92
N GLU A 6 21.50 -23.84 -18.03
CA GLU A 6 20.44 -24.49 -18.83
C GLU A 6 20.81 -25.90 -19.30
N ASP A 7 22.11 -26.22 -19.38
CA ASP A 7 22.63 -27.55 -19.69
C ASP A 7 22.68 -28.50 -18.47
N GLY A 8 22.17 -28.07 -17.31
CA GLY A 8 22.17 -28.82 -16.06
C GLY A 8 23.52 -28.83 -15.33
N THR A 9 24.54 -28.15 -15.83
CA THR A 9 25.85 -28.13 -15.16
C THR A 9 25.81 -27.30 -13.88
N ARG A 10 26.35 -27.90 -12.82
CA ARG A 10 26.42 -27.33 -11.48
C ARG A 10 27.72 -26.56 -11.31
N GLN A 11 27.62 -25.25 -11.11
CA GLN A 11 28.75 -24.41 -10.71
C GLN A 11 28.54 -23.96 -9.26
N ASP A 12 29.38 -24.49 -8.36
CA ASP A 12 29.45 -23.98 -6.98
C ASP A 12 30.14 -22.62 -7.03
N ILE A 13 29.35 -21.55 -6.86
CA ILE A 13 29.90 -20.20 -6.75
C ILE A 13 29.97 -19.89 -5.27
N GLY A 14 31.21 -19.63 -4.82
CA GLY A 14 31.49 -19.00 -3.54
C GLY A 14 30.55 -17.82 -3.31
N ILE A 15 30.20 -17.59 -2.06
CA ILE A 15 29.35 -16.47 -1.68
C ILE A 15 30.06 -15.20 -2.17
N TYR A 16 29.38 -14.40 -2.99
CA TYR A 16 29.99 -13.17 -3.49
C TYR A 16 30.10 -12.17 -2.34
N VAL A 17 31.35 -11.99 -1.94
CA VAL A 17 31.92 -10.84 -1.22
C VAL A 17 32.40 -9.90 -2.32
N ASP A 18 32.14 -8.60 -2.19
CA ASP A 18 32.47 -7.56 -3.16
C ASP A 18 33.84 -7.74 -3.85
N ASP A 19 33.96 -7.30 -5.11
CA ASP A 19 35.21 -7.27 -5.89
C ASP A 19 36.28 -6.31 -5.30
N SER A 20 35.98 -5.65 -4.19
CA SER A 20 36.99 -5.10 -3.29
C SER A 20 37.12 -6.01 -2.07
N ASP A 21 38.29 -6.63 -1.91
CA ASP A 21 38.76 -7.54 -0.85
C ASP A 21 38.48 -7.18 0.65
N VAL A 22 37.35 -6.56 1.04
CA VAL A 22 37.22 -5.95 2.39
C VAL A 22 35.95 -6.31 3.19
N ASP A 23 34.73 -6.37 2.64
CA ASP A 23 33.53 -6.69 3.47
C ASP A 23 32.42 -7.47 2.71
N PRO A 24 31.91 -8.60 3.26
CA PRO A 24 30.75 -9.31 2.71
C PRO A 24 29.39 -8.61 2.87
N CYS A 25 29.33 -7.47 3.56
CA CYS A 25 28.11 -6.73 3.85
C CYS A 25 28.11 -5.35 3.19
N ILE A 26 26.91 -4.88 2.82
CA ILE A 26 26.69 -3.51 2.36
C ILE A 26 26.06 -2.72 3.51
N PRO A 27 26.66 -1.60 3.95
CA PRO A 27 26.06 -0.74 4.97
C PRO A 27 24.67 -0.30 4.55
N SER A 28 23.69 -0.46 5.44
CA SER A 28 22.30 0.00 5.22
C SER A 28 22.17 1.51 5.44
N ILE A 29 22.91 2.28 4.64
CA ILE A 29 23.08 3.72 4.75
C ILE A 29 22.81 4.37 3.39
N VAL A 30 22.01 5.42 3.40
CA VAL A 30 21.73 6.27 2.24
C VAL A 30 22.08 7.70 2.61
N ALA A 31 22.74 8.42 1.71
CA ALA A 31 23.11 9.79 1.98
C ALA A 31 23.03 10.67 0.74
N PHE A 32 22.63 11.93 0.94
CA PHE A 32 22.59 12.93 -0.12
C PHE A 32 23.76 13.88 0.07
N ALA A 33 24.73 13.84 -0.85
CA ALA A 33 25.89 14.73 -0.81
C ALA A 33 25.48 16.19 -1.07
N GLN A 34 26.35 17.14 -0.73
CA GLN A 34 26.04 18.58 -0.87
C GLN A 34 25.77 19.02 -2.31
N ASN A 35 26.37 18.32 -3.28
CA ASN A 35 26.13 18.51 -4.71
C ASN A 35 24.79 17.89 -5.18
N GLY A 36 24.03 17.25 -4.29
CA GLY A 36 22.78 16.54 -4.56
C GLY A 36 22.95 15.11 -5.07
N GLU A 37 24.17 14.58 -5.09
CA GLU A 37 24.42 13.19 -5.47
C GLU A 37 23.88 12.21 -4.41
N LEU A 38 23.21 11.16 -4.88
CA LEU A 38 22.75 10.06 -4.05
C LEU A 38 23.88 9.04 -3.84
N LEU A 39 24.25 8.81 -2.58
CA LEU A 39 25.21 7.80 -2.16
C LEU A 39 24.48 6.70 -1.37
N VAL A 40 24.84 5.44 -1.62
CA VAL A 40 24.30 4.28 -0.91
C VAL A 40 25.47 3.37 -0.51
N GLY A 41 25.35 2.68 0.63
CA GLY A 41 26.37 1.74 1.10
C GLY A 41 27.65 2.40 1.57
N GLU A 42 28.80 1.83 1.20
CA GLU A 42 30.14 2.30 1.58
C GLU A 42 30.41 3.77 1.24
N LYS A 43 29.86 4.25 0.11
CA LYS A 43 30.00 5.66 -0.27
C LYS A 43 29.27 6.59 0.71
N ALA A 44 28.09 6.17 1.18
CA ALA A 44 27.33 6.91 2.17
C ALA A 44 28.00 6.85 3.55
N LEU A 45 28.55 5.69 3.93
CA LEU A 45 29.29 5.50 5.18
C LEU A 45 30.52 6.43 5.25
N ARG A 46 31.35 6.48 4.20
CA ARG A 46 32.55 7.31 4.16
C ARG A 46 32.27 8.80 4.37
N GLN A 47 31.17 9.31 3.83
CA GLN A 47 30.81 10.73 4.01
C GLN A 47 30.07 11.03 5.31
N ALA A 48 29.65 10.00 6.08
CA ALA A 48 28.86 10.18 7.28
C ALA A 48 29.53 11.11 8.31
N VAL A 49 30.87 11.11 8.32
CA VAL A 49 31.70 11.96 9.20
C VAL A 49 31.54 13.45 8.87
N VAL A 50 31.55 13.79 7.58
CA VAL A 50 31.54 15.19 7.10
C VAL A 50 30.13 15.70 6.80
N ASN A 51 29.16 14.79 6.62
CA ASN A 51 27.77 15.12 6.28
C ASN A 51 26.77 14.29 7.11
N PRO A 52 26.80 14.40 8.45
CA PRO A 52 25.93 13.60 9.32
C PRO A 52 24.45 13.93 9.09
N HIS A 53 24.12 15.20 8.83
CA HIS A 53 22.74 15.68 8.68
C HIS A 53 22.03 15.18 7.42
N SER A 54 22.76 14.78 6.38
CA SER A 54 22.18 14.26 5.13
C SER A 54 22.44 12.78 4.93
N THR A 55 22.99 12.12 5.95
CA THR A 55 23.21 10.68 6.00
C THR A 55 22.11 10.03 6.84
N ILE A 56 21.51 8.97 6.31
CA ILE A 56 20.35 8.24 6.84
C ILE A 56 20.81 6.81 7.12
N TYR A 57 20.58 6.36 8.35
CA TYR A 57 20.87 5.01 8.83
C TYR A 57 19.66 4.49 9.61
N GLU A 58 19.66 3.19 9.94
CA GLU A 58 18.64 2.55 10.81
C GLU A 58 17.18 2.67 10.31
N VAL A 59 16.96 2.91 9.02
CA VAL A 59 15.60 3.11 8.47
C VAL A 59 14.67 1.92 8.68
N LYS A 60 15.22 0.70 8.82
CA LYS A 60 14.48 -0.52 9.19
C LYS A 60 13.64 -0.36 10.46
N ARG A 61 14.05 0.52 11.39
CA ARG A 61 13.31 0.82 12.63
C ARG A 61 12.04 1.65 12.41
N LEU A 62 11.96 2.37 11.29
CA LEU A 62 10.85 3.26 10.94
C LEU A 62 9.83 2.59 10.00
N MET A 63 10.24 1.50 9.34
CA MET A 63 9.39 0.74 8.40
C MET A 63 8.09 0.31 9.08
N GLY A 64 6.95 0.60 8.43
CA GLY A 64 5.62 0.18 8.89
C GLY A 64 5.09 0.87 10.16
N ARG A 65 5.84 1.80 10.78
CA ARG A 65 5.44 2.44 12.05
C ARG A 65 4.72 3.76 11.89
N SER A 66 3.89 4.08 12.87
CA SER A 66 3.37 5.44 13.11
C SER A 66 4.39 6.28 13.88
N TYR A 67 4.34 7.60 13.69
CA TYR A 67 5.20 8.59 14.34
C TYR A 67 5.20 8.46 15.87
N TYR A 68 4.06 8.08 16.46
CA TYR A 68 3.87 7.99 17.92
C TYR A 68 4.16 6.61 18.51
N ASP A 69 4.55 5.62 17.69
CA ASP A 69 4.86 4.27 18.19
C ASP A 69 6.26 4.21 18.83
N ASP A 70 7.01 5.32 18.86
CA ASP A 70 8.27 5.50 19.59
C ASP A 70 8.01 6.35 20.86
N PRO A 71 7.91 5.73 22.06
CA PRO A 71 7.60 6.43 23.31
C PRO A 71 8.61 7.53 23.64
N ASP A 72 9.86 7.37 23.19
CA ASP A 72 10.94 8.28 23.53
C ASP A 72 11.24 9.31 22.44
N HIS A 73 10.61 9.20 21.26
CA HIS A 73 10.94 9.98 20.06
C HIS A 73 12.46 9.96 19.73
N LYS A 74 13.21 9.00 20.29
CA LYS A 74 14.68 8.92 20.26
C LYS A 74 15.19 8.63 18.86
N PHE A 75 14.37 8.04 17.99
CA PHE A 75 14.72 7.81 16.58
C PHE A 75 14.10 8.85 15.65
N VAL A 76 13.32 9.78 16.20
CA VAL A 76 12.53 10.82 15.51
C VAL A 76 13.30 12.16 15.43
N TYR A 77 14.63 12.14 15.48
CA TYR A 77 15.47 13.36 15.38
C TYR A 77 15.37 14.11 14.03
N ARG A 78 14.51 13.67 13.11
CA ARG A 78 14.34 14.25 11.78
C ARG A 78 12.88 14.30 11.32
N VAL A 79 11.90 14.38 12.22
CA VAL A 79 10.52 14.67 11.82
C VAL A 79 9.95 15.73 12.74
N ARG A 80 9.69 16.93 12.22
CA ARG A 80 8.85 17.91 12.91
C ARG A 80 7.42 17.79 12.39
N PRO A 81 6.42 17.48 13.22
CA PRO A 81 5.03 17.69 12.82
C PRO A 81 4.80 19.21 12.69
N THR A 82 4.40 19.66 11.51
CA THR A 82 3.93 21.04 11.27
C THR A 82 2.56 21.31 11.90
N LEU A 83 1.93 20.31 12.53
CA LEU A 83 0.60 20.40 13.10
C LEU A 83 0.65 20.42 14.63
N LYS A 84 0.52 21.61 15.22
CA LYS A 84 0.09 21.78 16.62
C LYS A 84 -1.40 21.45 16.74
N SER A 85 -1.78 20.17 16.88
CA SER A 85 -3.17 19.79 17.15
C SER A 85 -3.27 18.41 17.81
N HIS A 86 -4.11 18.31 18.84
CA HIS A 86 -4.26 17.17 19.77
C HIS A 86 -5.03 15.97 19.17
N SER A 87 -4.72 15.52 17.95
CA SER A 87 -5.36 14.35 17.34
C SER A 87 -4.50 13.81 16.19
N LEU A 88 -3.46 13.02 16.52
CA LEU A 88 -2.43 12.58 15.57
C LEU A 88 -2.24 11.04 15.50
N LYS A 89 -3.22 10.24 15.95
CA LYS A 89 -3.23 8.78 15.72
C LYS A 89 -3.28 8.49 14.21
N GLY A 90 -2.34 7.68 13.69
CA GLY A 90 -2.30 7.23 12.29
C GLY A 90 -1.32 7.94 11.34
N VAL A 91 -0.47 8.85 11.83
CA VAL A 91 0.56 9.50 11.00
C VAL A 91 1.76 8.56 10.81
N ARG A 92 2.07 8.16 9.58
CA ARG A 92 3.25 7.31 9.27
C ARG A 92 4.56 8.03 9.59
N ALA A 93 5.57 7.27 9.99
CA ALA A 93 6.94 7.77 10.10
C ALA A 93 7.46 8.27 8.74
N ALA A 94 8.31 9.30 8.77
CA ALA A 94 8.97 9.86 7.59
C ALA A 94 10.45 10.14 7.90
N VAL A 95 11.27 10.34 6.88
CA VAL A 95 12.69 10.67 7.01
C VAL A 95 12.92 12.05 6.40
N GLU A 96 13.49 12.98 7.16
CA GLU A 96 13.89 14.29 6.63
C GLU A 96 15.25 14.22 5.92
N ILE A 97 15.27 14.71 4.68
CA ILE A 97 16.43 14.82 3.81
C ILE A 97 16.73 16.30 3.60
N PRO A 98 17.94 16.78 3.93
CA PRO A 98 18.43 18.08 3.50
C PRO A 98 18.62 18.10 1.98
N CYS A 99 17.93 19.00 1.30
CA CYS A 99 17.98 19.21 -0.15
C CYS A 99 18.58 20.60 -0.41
N GLY A 100 19.90 20.67 -0.57
CA GLY A 100 20.63 21.94 -0.70
C GLY A 100 20.75 22.73 0.61
N LYS A 101 21.24 23.98 0.55
CA LYS A 101 21.60 24.78 1.75
C LYS A 101 20.42 25.16 2.66
N PHE A 102 19.17 25.13 2.19
CA PHE A 102 18.02 25.68 2.92
C PHE A 102 16.71 24.88 2.85
N ARG A 103 16.63 23.74 2.13
CA ARG A 103 15.38 22.95 2.06
C ARG A 103 15.51 21.61 2.78
N LYS A 104 14.44 21.20 3.45
CA LYS A 104 14.27 19.91 4.11
C LYS A 104 13.05 19.22 3.49
N LYS A 105 13.17 17.94 3.14
CA LYS A 105 12.10 17.15 2.51
C LYS A 105 11.82 15.90 3.32
N LEU A 106 10.55 15.56 3.50
CA LEU A 106 10.14 14.33 4.18
C LEU A 106 9.96 13.22 3.14
N VAL A 107 10.47 12.03 3.38
CA VAL A 107 10.25 10.85 2.51
C VAL A 107 9.81 9.65 3.33
N GLN A 108 9.16 8.70 2.69
CA GLN A 108 8.74 7.47 3.38
C GLN A 108 9.93 6.52 3.61
N PRO A 109 10.00 5.82 4.77
CA PRO A 109 11.05 4.84 5.08
C PRO A 109 11.22 3.75 4.01
N GLU A 110 10.12 3.35 3.38
CA GLU A 110 10.07 2.33 2.34
C GLU A 110 10.88 2.72 1.10
N LEU A 111 10.89 4.01 0.73
CA LEU A 111 11.70 4.51 -0.38
C LEU A 111 13.20 4.39 -0.08
N ILE A 112 13.63 4.72 1.14
CA ILE A 112 15.03 4.58 1.56
C ILE A 112 15.44 3.11 1.56
N SER A 113 14.60 2.22 2.10
CA SER A 113 14.86 0.78 2.06
C SER A 113 14.89 0.25 0.62
N ALA A 114 14.03 0.76 -0.26
CA ALA A 114 14.03 0.42 -1.69
C ALA A 114 15.33 0.82 -2.39
N LEU A 115 15.92 1.98 -2.07
CA LEU A 115 17.23 2.39 -2.58
C LEU A 115 18.34 1.41 -2.17
N ILE A 116 18.32 0.93 -0.92
CA ILE A 116 19.26 -0.08 -0.42
C ILE A 116 19.05 -1.41 -1.15
N LEU A 117 17.81 -1.90 -1.25
CA LEU A 117 17.49 -3.16 -1.93
C LEU A 117 17.87 -3.11 -3.41
N ARG A 118 17.60 -1.99 -4.09
CA ARG A 118 18.01 -1.79 -5.48
C ARG A 118 19.53 -1.79 -5.60
N HIS A 119 20.24 -1.11 -4.71
CA HIS A 119 21.71 -1.11 -4.72
C HIS A 119 22.31 -2.51 -4.57
N VAL A 120 21.75 -3.33 -3.66
CA VAL A 120 22.15 -4.75 -3.48
C VAL A 120 21.85 -5.56 -4.75
N ALA A 121 20.65 -5.39 -5.33
CA ALA A 121 20.26 -6.11 -6.54
C ALA A 121 21.11 -5.74 -7.76
N ASP A 122 21.44 -4.45 -7.93
CA ASP A 122 22.29 -3.97 -9.02
C ASP A 122 23.74 -4.44 -8.87
N HIS A 123 24.21 -4.60 -7.63
CA HIS A 123 25.51 -5.22 -7.34
C HIS A 123 25.53 -6.70 -7.71
N ALA A 124 24.52 -7.46 -7.29
CA ALA A 124 24.36 -8.85 -7.69
C ALA A 124 24.22 -9.02 -9.22
N GLN A 125 23.43 -8.17 -9.87
CA GLN A 125 23.23 -8.19 -11.33
C GLN A 125 24.54 -7.95 -12.09
N ARG A 126 25.37 -7.00 -11.66
CA ARG A 126 26.69 -6.75 -12.26
C ARG A 126 27.61 -7.95 -12.13
N TYR A 127 27.59 -8.60 -10.98
CA TYR A 127 28.43 -9.76 -10.72
C TYR A 127 28.02 -10.99 -11.53
N PHE A 128 26.73 -11.34 -11.51
CA PHE A 128 26.23 -12.54 -12.20
C PHE A 128 25.97 -12.31 -13.70
N GLY A 129 25.95 -11.06 -14.17
CA GLY A 129 25.66 -10.71 -15.56
C GLY A 129 24.21 -10.98 -15.99
N VAL A 130 23.30 -11.21 -15.03
CA VAL A 130 21.88 -11.51 -15.29
C VAL A 130 20.97 -10.60 -14.48
N ALA A 131 19.82 -10.24 -15.05
CA ALA A 131 18.86 -9.36 -14.40
C ALA A 131 18.26 -10.00 -13.15
N VAL A 132 18.33 -9.30 -12.01
CA VAL A 132 17.74 -9.75 -10.75
C VAL A 132 16.31 -9.21 -10.65
N LYS A 133 15.33 -10.12 -10.62
CA LYS A 133 13.89 -9.79 -10.55
C LYS A 133 13.25 -10.33 -9.29
N ASP A 134 13.30 -11.64 -9.09
CA ASP A 134 12.67 -12.32 -7.96
C ASP A 134 13.59 -12.36 -6.74
N VAL A 135 13.06 -12.03 -5.56
CA VAL A 135 13.83 -11.95 -4.32
C VAL A 135 13.12 -12.56 -3.12
N VAL A 136 13.90 -13.16 -2.22
CA VAL A 136 13.46 -13.51 -0.87
C VAL A 136 14.04 -12.48 0.09
N ILE A 137 13.19 -11.83 0.88
CA ILE A 137 13.60 -10.77 1.82
C ILE A 137 13.39 -11.26 3.24
N SER A 138 14.43 -11.17 4.08
CA SER A 138 14.33 -11.53 5.49
C SER A 138 13.78 -10.38 6.35
N VAL A 139 13.01 -10.71 7.38
CA VAL A 139 12.51 -9.77 8.40
C VAL A 139 12.70 -10.33 9.81
N PRO A 140 12.79 -9.47 10.84
CA PRO A 140 12.79 -9.93 12.22
C PRO A 140 11.53 -10.74 12.51
N ALA A 141 11.64 -11.78 13.33
CA ALA A 141 10.48 -12.61 13.68
C ALA A 141 9.37 -11.83 14.39
N GLN A 142 9.72 -10.75 15.10
CA GLN A 142 8.79 -9.85 15.78
C GLN A 142 8.07 -8.85 14.87
N PHE A 143 8.41 -8.78 13.58
CA PHE A 143 7.73 -7.85 12.68
C PHE A 143 6.23 -8.20 12.59
N ASP A 144 5.42 -7.20 12.89
CA ASP A 144 3.96 -7.20 12.74
C ASP A 144 3.55 -7.18 11.25
N ASP A 145 2.25 -7.25 10.99
CA ASP A 145 1.69 -7.23 9.62
C ASP A 145 2.09 -5.96 8.85
N ALA A 146 2.04 -4.79 9.49
CA ALA A 146 2.34 -3.50 8.86
C ALA A 146 3.81 -3.40 8.45
N GLN A 147 4.73 -3.87 9.28
CA GLN A 147 6.17 -3.89 9.01
C GLN A 147 6.55 -4.90 7.92
N ARG A 148 5.90 -6.08 7.89
CA ARG A 148 6.06 -7.07 6.81
C ARG A 148 5.61 -6.50 5.48
N LYS A 149 4.45 -5.84 5.47
CA LYS A 149 3.89 -5.19 4.27
C LYS A 149 4.75 -4.04 3.77
N ALA A 150 5.24 -3.18 4.67
CA ALA A 150 6.17 -2.11 4.32
C ALA A 150 7.47 -2.65 3.68
N THR A 151 7.97 -3.79 4.17
CA THR A 151 9.14 -4.47 3.59
C THR A 151 8.85 -5.01 2.19
N MET A 152 7.67 -5.61 1.98
CA MET A 152 7.21 -6.04 0.67
C MET A 152 7.08 -4.85 -0.31
N ASP A 153 6.50 -3.75 0.15
CA ASP A 153 6.37 -2.52 -0.63
C ASP A 153 7.74 -1.95 -1.02
N ALA A 154 8.73 -1.94 -0.12
CA ALA A 154 10.08 -1.50 -0.44
C ALA A 154 10.72 -2.35 -1.55
N GLY A 155 10.52 -3.68 -1.53
CA GLY A 155 10.97 -4.56 -2.61
C GLY A 155 10.31 -4.24 -3.95
N LEU A 156 9.00 -4.00 -3.95
CA LEU A 156 8.25 -3.62 -5.15
C LEU A 156 8.64 -2.23 -5.67
N ILE A 157 8.83 -1.23 -4.79
CA ILE A 157 9.33 0.11 -5.14
C ILE A 157 10.73 0.02 -5.75
N ALA A 158 11.57 -0.88 -5.22
CA ALA A 158 12.87 -1.15 -5.81
C ALA A 158 12.77 -1.72 -7.23
N GLY A 159 11.60 -2.21 -7.68
CA GLY A 159 11.45 -2.92 -8.96
C GLY A 159 11.86 -4.39 -8.88
N LEU A 160 11.80 -4.97 -7.68
CA LEU A 160 11.99 -6.40 -7.42
C LEU A 160 10.61 -7.04 -7.19
N ASN A 161 10.51 -8.35 -7.37
CA ASN A 161 9.35 -9.14 -7.02
C ASN A 161 9.65 -9.95 -5.74
N PRO A 162 9.18 -9.53 -4.55
CA PRO A 162 9.36 -10.28 -3.33
C PRO A 162 8.51 -11.56 -3.37
N VAL A 163 9.11 -12.66 -3.82
CA VAL A 163 8.42 -13.97 -3.89
C VAL A 163 8.11 -14.52 -2.50
N LYS A 164 8.90 -14.10 -1.51
CA LYS A 164 8.73 -14.52 -0.12
C LYS A 164 9.32 -13.51 0.88
N ILE A 165 8.58 -13.26 1.94
CA ILE A 165 9.11 -12.71 3.20
C ILE A 165 9.36 -13.85 4.19
N VAL A 166 10.57 -13.90 4.78
CA VAL A 166 11.00 -14.99 5.68
C VAL A 166 11.56 -14.45 6.99
N ASN A 167 11.33 -15.14 8.11
CA ASN A 167 11.90 -14.69 9.38
C ASN A 167 13.38 -15.01 9.46
N GLU A 168 14.16 -14.02 9.90
CA GLU A 168 15.62 -14.07 10.12
C GLU A 168 16.07 -15.30 10.96
N PRO A 169 15.50 -15.56 12.16
CA PRO A 169 15.93 -16.72 12.95
C PRO A 169 15.61 -18.04 12.24
N THR A 170 14.50 -18.10 11.51
CA THR A 170 14.11 -19.33 10.81
C THR A 170 15.08 -19.66 9.68
N VAL A 171 15.42 -18.67 8.85
CA VAL A 171 16.38 -18.90 7.76
C VAL A 171 17.80 -19.11 8.26
N ALA A 172 18.17 -18.51 9.39
CA ALA A 172 19.48 -18.75 10.01
C ALA A 172 19.63 -20.22 10.45
N VAL A 173 18.62 -20.76 11.14
CA VAL A 173 18.59 -22.19 11.55
C VAL A 173 18.51 -23.09 10.32
N PHE A 174 17.70 -22.73 9.33
CA PHE A 174 17.60 -23.47 8.08
C PHE A 174 18.94 -23.54 7.36
N ALA A 175 19.67 -22.44 7.23
CA ALA A 175 21.01 -22.41 6.63
C ALA A 175 21.97 -23.34 7.38
N ALA A 176 22.05 -23.18 8.70
CA ALA A 176 22.95 -23.97 9.52
C ALA A 176 22.65 -25.48 9.44
N ASN A 177 21.38 -25.89 9.31
CA ASN A 177 21.02 -27.30 9.23
C ASN A 177 21.06 -27.88 7.80
N SER A 178 20.69 -27.10 6.78
CA SER A 178 20.73 -27.53 5.37
C SER A 178 22.14 -27.58 4.79
N LEU A 179 23.04 -26.70 5.24
CA LEU A 179 24.44 -26.64 4.79
C LEU A 179 25.35 -27.62 5.53
N THR A 180 24.87 -28.25 6.61
CA THR A 180 25.63 -29.28 7.34
C THR A 180 25.23 -30.68 6.86
N GLU A 181 25.50 -31.00 5.59
CA GLU A 181 25.68 -32.32 4.92
C GLU A 181 24.84 -33.58 5.30
N LYS A 182 23.97 -33.58 6.30
CA LYS A 182 23.29 -34.78 6.83
C LYS A 182 21.80 -34.88 6.49
N LEU A 183 21.20 -33.84 5.90
CA LEU A 183 19.80 -33.89 5.43
C LEU A 183 19.65 -34.24 3.94
N LEU A 184 20.77 -34.32 3.21
CA LEU A 184 20.80 -34.70 1.78
C LEU A 184 21.12 -36.19 1.56
N ALA A 185 21.49 -36.93 2.62
CA ALA A 185 21.69 -38.37 2.57
C ALA A 185 20.38 -39.11 2.92
N ALA A 186 19.34 -38.90 2.10
CA ALA A 186 18.14 -39.73 2.12
C ALA A 186 17.78 -40.12 0.68
N ASN A 187 18.68 -40.91 0.09
CA ASN A 187 18.35 -41.85 -0.99
C ASN A 187 17.95 -43.21 -0.39
N ASP A 188 17.35 -43.22 0.80
CA ASP A 188 16.73 -44.43 1.32
C ASP A 188 15.33 -44.52 0.71
N GLU A 189 15.15 -45.58 -0.06
CA GLU A 189 13.91 -46.01 -0.65
C GLU A 189 12.78 -45.96 0.38
N ILE A 190 11.61 -45.52 -0.08
CA ILE A 190 10.39 -45.35 0.70
C ILE A 190 9.96 -46.74 1.20
N ASP A 191 10.34 -47.10 2.42
CA ASP A 191 9.66 -48.11 3.20
C ASP A 191 8.71 -47.39 4.17
N ASN A 192 7.41 -47.48 3.88
CA ASN A 192 6.32 -46.86 4.64
C ASN A 192 6.03 -47.67 5.91
N SER A 193 7.00 -47.76 6.82
CA SER A 193 6.80 -48.34 8.15
C SER A 193 6.60 -47.26 9.20
N GLU A 194 5.88 -47.59 10.27
CA GLU A 194 5.34 -46.69 11.29
C GLU A 194 6.37 -45.92 12.15
N GLU A 195 7.66 -45.94 11.80
CA GLU A 195 8.76 -45.23 12.49
C GLU A 195 8.80 -43.72 12.23
N GLU A 196 8.00 -43.18 11.30
CA GLU A 196 7.88 -41.72 11.10
C GLU A 196 7.24 -40.99 12.32
N LYS A 197 6.78 -41.72 13.34
CA LYS A 197 6.08 -41.20 14.53
C LYS A 197 6.97 -40.71 15.69
N GLN A 198 8.30 -40.80 15.63
CA GLN A 198 9.19 -40.24 16.68
C GLN A 198 10.39 -39.46 16.11
N ARG A 199 10.13 -38.41 15.33
CA ARG A 199 11.18 -37.41 15.06
C ARG A 199 11.50 -36.65 16.35
N HIS A 200 12.74 -36.80 16.85
CA HIS A 200 13.32 -36.05 17.98
C HIS A 200 13.07 -34.55 17.79
N THR A 201 12.49 -33.92 18.81
CA THR A 201 12.27 -32.46 18.81
C THR A 201 13.51 -31.79 19.35
N ILE A 202 14.14 -30.94 18.54
CA ILE A 202 15.28 -30.13 18.96
C ILE A 202 14.76 -28.76 19.38
N TRP A 203 15.08 -28.34 20.60
CA TRP A 203 14.85 -26.99 21.08
C TRP A 203 16.12 -26.15 20.90
N ALA A 204 15.97 -25.02 20.24
CA ALA A 204 17.06 -24.15 19.86
C ALA A 204 16.82 -22.72 20.30
N VAL A 205 17.89 -22.02 20.67
CA VAL A 205 17.85 -20.56 20.82
C VAL A 205 18.64 -19.94 19.68
N VAL A 206 18.05 -18.97 18.99
CA VAL A 206 18.75 -18.08 18.07
C VAL A 206 19.01 -16.77 18.80
N ALA A 207 20.27 -16.38 18.90
CA ALA A 207 20.71 -15.11 19.44
C ALA A 207 21.22 -14.23 18.29
N ASP A 208 20.38 -13.34 17.79
CA ASP A 208 20.70 -12.36 16.76
C ASP A 208 21.12 -11.04 17.40
N ILE A 209 22.43 -10.82 17.46
CA ILE A 209 23.04 -9.68 18.14
C ILE A 209 23.76 -8.84 17.09
N GLY A 210 23.01 -7.89 16.54
CA GLY A 210 23.45 -7.01 15.47
C GLY A 210 24.17 -5.75 15.96
N GLY A 211 24.31 -4.80 15.04
CA GLY A 211 24.92 -3.50 15.31
C GLY A 211 24.05 -2.56 16.17
N GLY A 212 22.73 -2.74 16.21
CA GLY A 212 21.86 -1.86 17.00
C GLY A 212 20.70 -2.55 17.71
N THR A 213 20.44 -3.83 17.44
CA THR A 213 19.39 -4.60 18.12
C THR A 213 19.97 -5.91 18.63
N THR A 214 19.35 -6.41 19.69
CA THR A 214 19.63 -7.72 20.27
C THR A 214 18.32 -8.48 20.34
N ASP A 215 18.17 -9.52 19.55
CA ASP A 215 16.95 -10.29 19.39
C ASP A 215 17.21 -11.77 19.67
N TYR A 216 16.38 -12.38 20.51
CA TYR A 216 16.40 -13.81 20.77
C TYR A 216 15.11 -14.47 20.27
N ALA A 217 15.25 -15.68 19.73
CA ALA A 217 14.13 -16.52 19.35
C ALA A 217 14.29 -17.93 19.95
N LEU A 218 13.28 -18.40 20.66
CA LEU A 218 13.16 -19.81 21.01
C LEU A 218 12.52 -20.54 19.84
N MET A 219 13.15 -21.60 19.38
CA MET A 219 12.72 -22.38 18.22
C MET A 219 12.53 -23.85 18.56
N GLN A 220 11.51 -24.43 17.95
CA GLN A 220 11.26 -25.87 17.92
C GLN A 220 11.54 -26.38 16.52
N ILE A 221 12.40 -27.39 16.43
CA ILE A 221 12.80 -28.01 15.16
C ILE A 221 12.39 -29.48 15.22
N GLN A 222 11.54 -29.91 14.29
CA GLN A 222 11.11 -31.31 14.18
C GLN A 222 11.10 -31.73 12.71
N GLY A 223 12.13 -32.46 12.27
CA GLY A 223 12.31 -32.77 10.85
C GLY A 223 12.40 -31.50 10.01
N SER A 224 11.45 -31.29 9.08
CA SER A 224 11.35 -30.09 8.24
C SER A 224 10.45 -28.99 8.82
N PHE A 225 9.97 -29.13 10.06
CA PHE A 225 9.17 -28.11 10.72
C PHE A 225 10.08 -27.21 11.56
N TYR A 226 10.13 -25.93 11.21
CA TYR A 226 10.88 -24.91 11.93
C TYR A 226 9.89 -23.89 12.47
N LYS A 227 9.67 -23.92 13.78
CA LYS A 227 8.69 -23.08 14.45
C LYS A 227 9.38 -22.12 15.40
N VAL A 228 9.12 -20.83 15.23
CA VAL A 228 9.41 -19.82 16.26
C VAL A 228 8.33 -19.91 17.33
N ILE A 229 8.76 -20.05 18.58
CA ILE A 229 7.90 -20.34 19.75
C ILE A 229 7.68 -19.09 20.57
N THR A 230 8.70 -18.26 20.67
CA THR A 230 8.59 -16.93 21.23
C THR A 230 9.86 -16.18 20.87
N THR A 231 9.78 -14.87 20.96
CA THR A 231 10.90 -13.96 20.70
C THR A 231 10.91 -12.89 21.77
N ASP A 232 12.09 -12.40 22.10
CA ASP A 232 12.27 -11.28 23.01
C ASP A 232 13.54 -10.54 22.62
N GLY A 233 13.65 -9.26 22.94
CA GLY A 233 14.82 -8.49 22.52
C GLY A 233 14.82 -7.06 23.02
N ASP A 234 15.92 -6.37 22.72
CA ASP A 234 16.09 -4.94 22.94
C ASP A 234 16.39 -4.26 21.60
N LYS A 235 15.43 -3.42 21.17
CA LYS A 235 15.49 -2.68 19.91
C LYS A 235 16.48 -1.51 19.96
N THR A 236 17.02 -1.20 21.13
CA THR A 236 17.91 -0.05 21.38
C THR A 236 19.33 -0.44 21.77
N LEU A 237 19.62 -1.74 21.82
CA LEU A 237 20.88 -2.26 22.33
C LEU A 237 21.54 -3.19 21.30
N GLY A 238 22.74 -2.84 20.87
CA GLY A 238 23.58 -3.64 19.97
C GLY A 238 25.05 -3.24 20.02
N GLY A 239 25.80 -3.59 18.97
CA GLY A 239 27.22 -3.25 18.85
C GLY A 239 27.54 -1.76 18.92
N ARG A 240 26.59 -0.88 18.59
CA ARG A 240 26.74 0.57 18.62
C ARG A 240 26.93 1.11 20.02
N GLU A 241 26.18 0.61 21.00
CA GLU A 241 26.31 1.06 22.40
C GLU A 241 27.68 0.67 22.96
N ILE A 242 28.24 -0.45 22.51
CA ILE A 242 29.62 -0.86 22.80
C ILE A 242 30.60 0.14 22.20
N ASP A 243 30.41 0.54 20.93
CA ASP A 243 31.28 1.51 20.25
C ASP A 243 31.25 2.87 20.95
N ILE A 244 30.06 3.35 21.34
CA ILE A 244 29.89 4.61 22.08
C ILE A 244 30.62 4.53 23.42
N ARG A 245 30.37 3.49 24.22
CA ARG A 245 30.99 3.33 25.54
C ARG A 245 32.51 3.22 25.46
N LEU A 246 33.02 2.54 24.43
CA LEU A 246 34.44 2.42 24.18
C LEU A 246 35.04 3.76 23.75
N THR A 247 34.36 4.52 22.89
CA THR A 247 34.78 5.86 22.45
C THR A 247 34.88 6.82 23.64
N GLU A 248 33.90 6.81 24.54
CA GLU A 248 33.93 7.61 25.77
C GLU A 248 35.10 7.25 26.68
N GLU A 249 35.41 5.95 26.82
CA GLU A 249 36.55 5.49 27.61
C GLU A 249 37.88 5.91 26.96
N MET A 250 38.03 5.68 25.65
CA MET A 250 39.23 6.04 24.92
C MET A 250 39.45 7.55 24.90
N THR A 251 38.40 8.35 24.80
CA THR A 251 38.48 9.81 24.94
C THR A 251 39.11 10.18 26.27
N ARG A 252 38.61 9.62 27.39
CA ARG A 252 39.15 9.90 28.73
C ARG A 252 40.62 9.49 28.87
N ILE A 253 41.00 8.34 28.33
CA ILE A 253 42.38 7.84 28.39
C ILE A 253 43.31 8.72 27.55
N LEU A 254 42.91 9.08 26.33
CA LEU A 254 43.68 9.93 25.44
C LEU A 254 43.80 11.35 25.99
N GLU A 255 42.73 11.93 26.55
CA GLU A 255 42.78 13.24 27.21
C GLU A 255 43.76 13.23 28.40
N LYS A 256 43.81 12.14 29.17
CA LYS A 256 44.76 12.00 30.28
C LYS A 256 46.21 11.85 29.78
N LYS A 257 46.42 11.11 28.68
CA LYS A 257 47.76 10.88 28.09
C LYS A 257 48.28 12.10 27.33
N TYR A 258 47.36 12.88 26.73
CA TYR A 258 47.65 13.98 25.82
C TYR A 258 46.90 15.25 26.25
N SER A 259 47.14 15.68 27.49
CA SER A 259 46.39 16.72 28.23
C SER A 259 46.35 18.13 27.61
N HIS A 260 47.06 18.36 26.50
CA HIS A 260 47.11 19.65 25.81
C HIS A 260 46.20 19.73 24.58
N PHE A 261 45.59 18.62 24.14
CA PHE A 261 44.74 18.60 22.95
C PHE A 261 43.25 18.62 23.31
N ASN A 262 42.47 19.35 22.50
CA ASN A 262 41.02 19.33 22.61
C ASN A 262 40.46 18.15 21.79
N LEU A 263 40.18 17.04 22.46
CA LEU A 263 39.66 15.82 21.83
C LEU A 263 38.13 15.80 21.69
N ASN A 264 37.43 16.89 22.07
CA ASN A 264 35.96 16.95 22.04
C ASN A 264 35.39 17.45 20.71
N SER A 265 36.23 17.66 19.68
CA SER A 265 35.73 18.06 18.36
C SER A 265 34.92 16.92 17.74
N SER A 266 33.80 17.27 17.09
CA SER A 266 32.91 16.28 16.46
C SER A 266 33.62 15.43 15.40
N GLU A 267 34.60 16.00 14.70
CA GLU A 267 35.38 15.29 13.69
C GLU A 267 36.28 14.23 14.34
N PHE A 268 37.02 14.61 15.40
CA PHE A 268 37.90 13.69 16.11
C PHE A 268 37.12 12.56 16.78
N GLN A 269 36.01 12.89 17.45
CA GLN A 269 35.15 11.90 18.10
C GLN A 269 34.61 10.87 17.10
N GLN A 270 34.27 11.30 15.88
CA GLN A 270 33.81 10.38 14.86
C GLN A 270 34.95 9.51 14.30
N LYS A 271 36.16 10.04 14.10
CA LYS A 271 37.35 9.25 13.73
C LYS A 271 37.68 8.22 14.81
N LEU A 272 37.67 8.64 16.08
CA LEU A 272 37.89 7.75 17.22
C LEU A 272 36.83 6.65 17.31
N ARG A 273 35.56 6.97 17.04
CA ARG A 273 34.48 5.97 17.04
C ARG A 273 34.68 4.90 15.96
N ILE A 274 35.12 5.27 14.75
CA ILE A 274 35.44 4.32 13.68
C ILE A 274 36.58 3.40 14.13
N GLU A 275 37.64 3.96 14.73
CA GLU A 275 38.74 3.17 15.25
C GLU A 275 38.35 2.29 16.46
N CYS A 276 37.41 2.73 17.29
CA CYS A 276 36.86 1.91 18.38
C CYS A 276 36.03 0.73 17.85
N GLU A 277 35.26 0.92 16.77
CA GLU A 277 34.55 -0.17 16.11
C GLU A 277 35.55 -1.19 15.52
N ASN A 278 36.61 -0.72 14.85
CA ASN A 278 37.70 -1.57 14.37
C ASN A 278 38.37 -2.33 15.53
N ALA A 279 38.66 -1.65 16.64
CA ALA A 279 39.22 -2.26 17.83
C ALA A 279 38.30 -3.36 18.38
N LYS A 280 36.99 -3.10 18.50
CA LYS A 280 35.98 -4.10 18.93
C LYS A 280 36.00 -5.34 18.02
N ILE A 281 36.01 -5.16 16.71
CA ILE A 281 36.03 -6.26 15.73
C ILE A 281 37.32 -7.07 15.90
N VAL A 282 38.49 -6.43 15.87
CA VAL A 282 39.78 -7.11 15.97
C VAL A 282 39.97 -7.79 17.33
N LEU A 283 39.55 -7.16 18.42
CA LEU A 283 39.64 -7.72 19.78
C LEU A 283 38.69 -8.90 20.00
N SER A 284 37.68 -9.10 19.15
CA SER A 284 36.86 -10.31 19.17
C SER A 284 37.65 -11.57 18.75
N GLU A 285 38.77 -11.39 18.02
CA GLU A 285 39.64 -12.48 17.56
C GLU A 285 41.03 -12.44 18.19
N LYS A 286 41.64 -11.25 18.31
CA LYS A 286 42.98 -11.00 18.87
C LYS A 286 42.93 -10.52 20.32
N GLN A 287 44.04 -10.63 21.04
CA GLN A 287 44.14 -10.24 22.46
C GLN A 287 44.42 -8.75 22.69
N GLN A 288 44.90 -8.04 21.67
CA GLN A 288 45.29 -6.63 21.74
C GLN A 288 45.11 -5.93 20.39
N TYR A 289 44.91 -4.61 20.42
CA TYR A 289 44.78 -3.73 19.26
C TYR A 289 45.53 -2.41 19.51
N SER A 290 46.32 -1.95 18.52
CA SER A 290 47.00 -0.65 18.59
C SER A 290 46.12 0.40 17.96
N LEU A 291 45.31 1.07 18.78
CA LEU A 291 44.43 2.15 18.35
C LEU A 291 45.27 3.37 18.00
N THR A 292 45.11 3.88 16.77
CA THR A 292 45.82 5.06 16.27
C THR A 292 44.82 5.99 15.61
N VAL A 293 44.71 7.23 16.09
CA VAL A 293 43.79 8.24 15.53
C VAL A 293 44.56 9.51 15.22
N GLU A 294 44.46 9.97 13.98
CA GLU A 294 45.05 11.24 13.55
C GLU A 294 44.31 12.44 14.17
N TYR A 295 45.05 13.26 14.92
CA TYR A 295 44.61 14.54 15.43
C TYR A 295 45.15 15.67 14.55
N VAL A 296 44.33 16.68 14.27
CA VAL A 296 44.76 17.92 13.61
C VAL A 296 44.47 19.06 14.58
N ASP A 297 45.52 19.76 15.00
CA ASP A 297 45.38 20.91 15.89
C ASP A 297 44.73 22.09 15.14
N GLN A 298 43.79 22.76 15.79
CA GLN A 298 43.17 23.98 15.25
C GLN A 298 43.96 25.26 15.60
N GLY A 299 45.09 25.11 16.31
CA GLY A 299 46.07 26.17 16.61
C GLY A 299 47.16 26.37 15.54
N GLU A 300 48.35 26.87 15.94
CA GLU A 300 49.46 27.25 15.04
C GLU A 300 50.16 26.06 14.33
N ARG A 301 49.87 24.82 14.71
CA ARG A 301 50.51 23.62 14.14
C ARG A 301 49.65 23.01 13.05
N THR A 302 50.10 23.13 11.79
CA THR A 302 49.48 22.51 10.60
C THR A 302 49.77 21.01 10.43
N GLU A 303 50.46 20.36 11.36
CA GLU A 303 50.86 18.95 11.25
C GLU A 303 49.88 18.01 11.97
N SER A 304 49.52 16.91 11.32
CA SER A 304 48.73 15.84 11.93
C SER A 304 49.58 15.03 12.92
N LEU A 305 49.02 14.76 14.09
CA LEU A 305 49.67 13.99 15.16
C LEU A 305 48.90 12.67 15.39
N PRO A 306 49.55 11.51 15.27
CA PRO A 306 48.91 10.23 15.60
C PRO A 306 48.82 10.07 17.12
N LEU A 307 47.59 10.00 17.64
CA LEU A 307 47.34 9.65 19.03
C LEU A 307 47.19 8.14 19.15
N GLU A 308 48.01 7.53 20.01
CA GLU A 308 48.15 6.07 20.08
C GLU A 308 47.77 5.52 21.45
N HIS A 309 47.08 4.38 21.48
CA HIS A 309 46.79 3.62 22.68
C HIS A 309 46.76 2.11 22.39
N LEU A 310 47.44 1.31 23.21
CA LEU A 310 47.38 -0.15 23.14
C LEU A 310 46.23 -0.63 24.02
N LEU A 311 45.16 -1.12 23.40
CA LEU A 311 43.97 -1.63 24.07
C LEU A 311 44.01 -3.16 24.09
N THR A 312 43.83 -3.77 25.27
CA THR A 312 43.73 -5.23 25.42
C THR A 312 42.27 -5.70 25.40
N ARG A 313 42.04 -6.98 25.07
CA ARG A 313 40.70 -7.60 25.12
C ARG A 313 40.12 -7.52 26.53
N VAL A 314 40.94 -7.69 27.56
CA VAL A 314 40.51 -7.67 28.96
C VAL A 314 39.95 -6.30 29.33
N GLU A 315 40.69 -5.23 29.02
CA GLU A 315 40.24 -3.85 29.25
C GLU A 315 38.97 -3.55 28.47
N PHE A 316 38.93 -3.88 27.17
CA PHE A 316 37.74 -3.74 26.34
C PHE A 316 36.51 -4.41 26.99
N GLU A 317 36.63 -5.69 27.34
CA GLU A 317 35.56 -6.50 27.95
C GLU A 317 35.16 -6.00 29.35
N GLU A 318 36.06 -5.33 30.06
CA GLU A 318 35.77 -4.66 31.33
C GLU A 318 34.96 -3.38 31.11
N TYR A 319 35.38 -2.52 30.17
CA TYR A 319 34.74 -1.24 29.86
C TYR A 319 33.29 -1.40 29.39
N VAL A 320 32.99 -2.47 28.66
CA VAL A 320 31.63 -2.72 28.11
C VAL A 320 30.85 -3.80 28.86
N SER A 321 31.37 -4.29 29.99
CA SER A 321 30.77 -5.38 30.79
C SER A 321 29.27 -5.18 31.06
N GLY A 322 28.88 -4.01 31.58
CA GLY A 322 27.47 -3.73 31.89
C GLY A 322 26.55 -3.72 30.66
N ILE A 323 27.06 -3.37 29.49
CA ILE A 323 26.32 -3.44 28.21
C ILE A 323 26.14 -4.90 27.79
N LEU A 324 27.20 -5.70 27.87
CA LEU A 324 27.13 -7.13 27.55
C LEU A 324 26.14 -7.86 28.47
N GLU A 325 26.12 -7.53 29.76
CA GLU A 325 25.14 -8.08 30.71
C GLU A 325 23.71 -7.64 30.39
N ALA A 326 23.51 -6.38 29.98
CA ALA A 326 22.21 -5.89 29.54
C ALA A 326 21.70 -6.64 28.30
N MET A 327 22.57 -6.98 27.34
CA MET A 327 22.22 -7.75 26.14
C MET A 327 21.70 -9.16 26.44
N ILE A 328 22.01 -9.71 27.62
CA ILE A 328 21.55 -11.04 28.02
C ILE A 328 20.18 -11.00 28.71
N LYS A 329 19.76 -9.86 29.27
CA LYS A 329 18.49 -9.76 30.01
C LYS A 329 17.27 -10.23 29.18
N PRO A 330 17.14 -9.91 27.88
CA PRO A 330 16.01 -10.41 27.09
C PRO A 330 15.98 -11.93 26.95
N LEU A 331 17.13 -12.63 27.00
CA LEU A 331 17.17 -14.09 27.01
C LEU A 331 16.52 -14.66 28.28
N HIS A 332 16.74 -14.03 29.43
CA HIS A 332 16.09 -14.44 30.68
C HIS A 332 14.57 -14.26 30.59
N SER A 333 14.11 -13.12 30.06
CA SER A 333 12.69 -12.84 29.84
C SER A 333 12.06 -13.79 28.83
N LEU A 334 12.76 -14.13 27.75
CA LEU A 334 12.35 -15.13 26.76
C LEU A 334 12.10 -16.50 27.40
N LEU A 335 13.08 -16.99 28.16
CA LEU A 335 13.00 -18.30 28.83
C LEU A 335 11.95 -18.29 29.95
N THR A 336 11.82 -17.18 30.67
CA THR A 336 10.77 -17.01 31.69
C THR A 336 9.39 -16.96 31.05
N ARG A 337 9.21 -16.28 29.91
CA ARG A 337 7.94 -16.28 29.16
C ARG A 337 7.62 -17.67 28.63
N ALA A 338 8.64 -18.43 28.22
CA ALA A 338 8.51 -19.81 27.79
C ALA A 338 8.29 -20.82 28.95
N GLY A 339 8.65 -20.48 30.19
CA GLY A 339 8.61 -21.39 31.34
C GLY A 339 7.63 -21.04 32.46
N GLY A 340 7.31 -19.76 32.66
CA GLY A 340 6.58 -19.21 33.81
C GLY A 340 5.07 -19.09 33.66
N SER A 341 4.52 -19.33 32.47
CA SER A 341 3.06 -19.33 32.19
C SER A 341 2.63 -20.47 31.26
N ILE A 342 3.39 -21.58 31.26
CA ILE A 342 3.10 -22.79 30.45
C ILE A 342 2.97 -24.00 31.39
N THR A 343 2.10 -23.90 32.38
CA THR A 343 1.65 -25.04 33.19
C THR A 343 0.31 -25.61 32.74
N GLU A 344 -0.49 -24.89 31.94
CA GLU A 344 -1.88 -25.33 31.70
C GLU A 344 -2.29 -25.60 30.25
N THR A 345 -1.58 -25.11 29.22
CA THR A 345 -2.14 -25.20 27.84
C THR A 345 -1.39 -26.10 26.86
N PHE A 346 -0.11 -26.41 27.07
CA PHE A 346 0.64 -27.24 26.11
C PHE A 346 1.73 -28.09 26.76
N GLY A 347 1.35 -29.18 27.45
CA GLY A 347 2.11 -30.42 27.56
C GLY A 347 3.47 -30.45 28.28
N GLN A 348 4.42 -29.53 28.04
CA GLN A 348 5.73 -29.50 28.71
C GLN A 348 6.31 -28.06 28.72
N GLY A 349 6.50 -27.50 29.93
CA GLY A 349 7.28 -26.30 30.16
C GLY A 349 8.76 -26.56 29.90
N ILE A 350 9.37 -25.80 28.99
CA ILE A 350 10.73 -26.03 28.52
C ILE A 350 11.67 -25.24 29.41
N LYS A 351 12.48 -25.95 30.18
CA LYS A 351 13.54 -25.37 31.02
C LYS A 351 14.79 -25.11 30.17
N ALA A 352 15.69 -24.23 30.64
CA ALA A 352 16.96 -23.95 29.96
C ALA A 352 17.83 -25.22 29.73
N GLU A 353 17.68 -26.22 30.59
CA GLU A 353 18.30 -27.55 30.46
C GLU A 353 17.77 -28.38 29.27
N ASN A 354 16.64 -28.01 28.67
CA ASN A 354 16.07 -28.70 27.51
C ASN A 354 16.54 -28.09 26.17
N ILE A 355 17.29 -26.99 26.19
CA ILE A 355 17.84 -26.36 24.98
C ILE A 355 19.08 -27.11 24.53
N GLU A 356 19.05 -27.61 23.29
CA GLU A 356 20.12 -28.44 22.73
C GLU A 356 21.05 -27.65 21.81
N ASP A 357 20.51 -26.66 21.09
CA ASP A 357 21.24 -25.89 20.09
C ASP A 357 21.20 -24.39 20.39
N LEU A 358 22.34 -23.72 20.24
CA LEU A 358 22.47 -22.27 20.27
C LEU A 358 23.01 -21.77 18.93
N TYR A 359 22.26 -20.92 18.25
CA TYR A 359 22.66 -20.28 17.00
C TYR A 359 23.05 -18.83 17.28
N LEU A 360 24.29 -18.47 16.96
CA LEU A 360 24.80 -17.11 17.10
C LEU A 360 24.72 -16.42 15.73
N VAL A 361 23.94 -15.34 15.67
CA VAL A 361 23.70 -14.51 14.49
C VAL A 361 24.14 -13.08 14.81
N GLY A 362 24.65 -12.37 13.81
CA GLY A 362 25.08 -10.98 13.93
C GLY A 362 26.55 -10.83 14.36
N GLY A 363 27.19 -9.73 13.93
CA GLY A 363 28.62 -9.52 14.16
C GLY A 363 28.98 -9.37 15.65
N THR A 364 28.10 -8.73 16.43
CA THR A 364 28.34 -8.48 17.87
C THR A 364 28.32 -9.77 18.69
N SER A 365 27.62 -10.82 18.23
CA SER A 365 27.61 -12.14 18.88
C SER A 365 29.00 -12.80 18.90
N GLN A 366 29.97 -12.26 18.15
CA GLN A 366 31.33 -12.79 18.09
C GLN A 366 32.17 -12.50 19.33
N ILE A 367 31.79 -11.48 20.12
CA ILE A 367 32.53 -11.03 21.31
C ILE A 367 32.69 -12.21 22.31
N PRO A 368 33.92 -12.61 22.68
CA PRO A 368 34.16 -13.78 23.51
C PRO A 368 33.46 -13.76 24.87
N LYS A 369 33.49 -12.65 25.61
CA LYS A 369 32.76 -12.52 26.88
C LYS A 369 31.24 -12.66 26.71
N LEU A 370 30.67 -12.13 25.64
CA LEU A 370 29.25 -12.29 25.36
C LEU A 370 28.87 -13.75 25.10
N LYS A 371 29.67 -14.47 24.30
CA LYS A 371 29.50 -15.92 24.09
C LYS A 371 29.56 -16.70 25.41
N LYS A 372 30.52 -16.38 26.28
CA LYS A 372 30.64 -17.00 27.60
C LYS A 372 29.42 -16.74 28.47
N LEU A 373 28.93 -15.49 28.50
CA LEU A 373 27.71 -15.12 29.21
C LEU A 373 26.51 -15.90 28.68
N LEU A 374 26.32 -15.97 27.36
CA LEU A 374 25.25 -16.76 26.74
C LEU A 374 25.32 -18.24 27.13
N LEU A 375 26.50 -18.85 27.02
CA LEU A 375 26.69 -20.27 27.35
C LEU A 375 26.47 -20.55 28.84
N SER A 376 26.77 -19.60 29.73
CA SER A 376 26.55 -19.77 31.17
C SER A 376 25.07 -19.93 31.55
N TYR A 377 24.14 -19.50 30.69
CA TYR A 377 22.70 -19.68 30.89
C TYR A 377 22.21 -21.10 30.57
N PHE A 378 23.00 -21.89 29.83
CA PHE A 378 22.60 -23.20 29.38
C PHE A 378 23.52 -24.29 29.95
N SER A 379 22.93 -25.28 30.60
CA SER A 379 23.66 -26.44 31.13
C SER A 379 23.88 -27.55 30.10
N ASN A 380 23.02 -27.64 29.09
CA ASN A 380 22.90 -28.79 28.18
C ASN A 380 23.02 -28.47 26.69
N VAL A 381 23.46 -27.25 26.31
CA VAL A 381 23.69 -26.92 24.90
C VAL A 381 24.81 -27.81 24.36
N LYS A 382 24.44 -28.67 23.41
CA LYS A 382 25.34 -29.63 22.75
C LYS A 382 26.02 -29.01 21.54
N ASN A 383 25.29 -28.16 20.80
CA ASN A 383 25.78 -27.56 19.56
C ASN A 383 25.71 -26.03 19.62
N VAL A 384 26.86 -25.37 19.43
CA VAL A 384 26.95 -23.92 19.26
C VAL A 384 27.26 -23.62 17.80
N ARG A 385 26.25 -23.19 17.05
CA ARG A 385 26.35 -22.86 15.62
C ARG A 385 26.69 -21.39 15.46
N HIS A 386 27.93 -21.09 15.10
CA HIS A 386 28.47 -19.73 15.07
C HIS A 386 29.38 -19.46 13.87
N LYS A 387 29.35 -20.33 12.85
CA LYS A 387 30.12 -20.16 11.62
C LYS A 387 29.46 -19.09 10.75
N ASP A 388 30.23 -18.10 10.33
CA ASP A 388 29.81 -16.98 9.48
C ASP A 388 28.54 -16.26 9.99
N PRO A 389 28.51 -15.79 11.25
CA PRO A 389 27.29 -15.30 11.92
C PRO A 389 26.68 -14.07 11.23
N VAL A 390 27.50 -13.33 10.48
CA VAL A 390 27.09 -12.15 9.71
C VAL A 390 26.34 -12.53 8.43
N GLN A 391 26.66 -13.66 7.81
CA GLN A 391 26.07 -14.11 6.53
C GLN A 391 25.00 -15.18 6.70
N LEU A 392 24.78 -15.68 7.92
CA LEU A 392 23.94 -16.85 8.15
C LEU A 392 22.49 -16.64 7.68
N VAL A 393 21.94 -15.44 7.91
CA VAL A 393 20.59 -15.06 7.47
C VAL A 393 20.49 -14.98 5.95
N SER A 394 21.41 -14.28 5.28
CA SER A 394 21.38 -14.10 3.82
C SER A 394 21.59 -15.42 3.07
N ARG A 395 22.47 -16.29 3.58
CA ARG A 395 22.64 -17.66 3.08
C ARG A 395 21.36 -18.48 3.23
N GLY A 396 20.66 -18.34 4.36
CA GLY A 396 19.39 -19.00 4.60
C GLY A 396 18.29 -18.55 3.67
N ALA A 397 18.16 -17.24 3.46
CA ALA A 397 17.21 -16.66 2.51
C ALA A 397 17.50 -17.13 1.07
N ALA A 398 18.77 -17.17 0.67
CA ALA A 398 19.18 -17.67 -0.64
C ALA A 398 18.88 -19.17 -0.81
N ALA A 399 19.19 -19.99 0.21
CA ALA A 399 18.87 -21.43 0.20
C ALA A 399 17.36 -21.67 0.15
N PHE A 400 16.59 -20.86 0.87
CA PHE A 400 15.13 -20.91 0.83
C PHE A 400 14.58 -20.51 -0.55
N GLY A 401 15.13 -19.45 -1.16
CA GLY A 401 14.81 -19.04 -2.53
C GLY A 401 15.10 -20.15 -3.55
N ALA A 402 16.26 -20.80 -3.43
CA ALA A 402 16.60 -21.94 -4.27
C ALA A 402 15.61 -23.11 -4.10
N ALA A 403 15.20 -23.40 -2.86
CA ALA A 403 14.19 -24.42 -2.58
C ALA A 403 12.82 -24.10 -3.21
N LEU A 404 12.42 -22.83 -3.28
CA LEU A 404 11.17 -22.40 -3.93
C LEU A 404 11.15 -22.71 -5.43
N THR A 405 12.30 -22.68 -6.10
CA THR A 405 12.38 -22.93 -7.55
C THR A 405 12.20 -24.41 -7.92
N GLY A 406 12.35 -25.33 -6.96
CA GLY A 406 12.40 -26.77 -7.21
C GLY A 406 13.69 -27.24 -7.92
N LEU A 407 14.58 -26.33 -8.32
CA LEU A 407 15.85 -26.65 -9.00
C LEU A 407 16.90 -27.24 -8.05
N VAL A 408 16.78 -26.97 -6.75
CA VAL A 408 17.63 -27.55 -5.72
C VAL A 408 16.77 -28.49 -4.86
N GLN A 409 17.14 -29.76 -4.78
CA GLN A 409 16.56 -30.71 -3.84
C GLN A 409 17.01 -30.36 -2.42
N VAL A 410 16.39 -29.35 -1.82
CA VAL A 410 16.63 -28.98 -0.41
C VAL A 410 15.66 -29.74 0.49
N GLY A 411 15.72 -31.08 0.49
CA GLY A 411 14.81 -31.91 1.31
C GLY A 411 13.32 -31.51 1.22
N LYS A 412 12.55 -31.78 2.29
CA LYS A 412 11.18 -31.24 2.43
C LYS A 412 11.27 -29.74 2.72
N MET A 413 10.63 -28.92 1.89
CA MET A 413 10.51 -27.47 2.07
C MET A 413 10.09 -27.15 3.52
N PRO A 414 10.82 -26.27 4.23
CA PRO A 414 10.49 -26.00 5.61
C PRO A 414 9.09 -25.35 5.68
N ARG A 415 8.21 -25.92 6.50
CA ARG A 415 6.94 -25.26 6.85
C ARG A 415 7.28 -24.21 7.90
N ILE A 416 7.48 -22.99 7.40
CA ILE A 416 8.03 -21.90 8.18
C ILE A 416 6.91 -21.05 8.77
N ASP A 417 7.04 -20.88 10.08
CA ASP A 417 6.55 -19.78 10.88
C ASP A 417 5.16 -19.82 11.49
N ALA A 418 5.05 -18.94 12.48
CA ALA A 418 3.90 -18.78 13.33
C ALA A 418 3.60 -17.30 13.57
N VAL A 419 2.34 -17.00 13.91
CA VAL A 419 1.89 -15.64 14.19
C VAL A 419 2.64 -15.06 15.41
N PRO A 420 3.31 -13.90 15.30
CA PRO A 420 4.21 -13.39 16.34
C PRO A 420 3.47 -12.78 17.53
N LEU A 421 2.28 -12.22 17.31
CA LEU A 421 1.40 -11.61 18.31
C LEU A 421 -0.04 -12.07 18.06
N PRO A 422 -0.89 -12.20 19.09
CA PRO A 422 -2.28 -12.55 18.88
C PRO A 422 -2.95 -11.55 17.94
N ILE A 423 -3.72 -12.07 16.98
CA ILE A 423 -4.59 -11.25 16.13
C ILE A 423 -6.00 -11.39 16.67
N SER A 424 -6.60 -10.28 17.02
CA SER A 424 -7.87 -10.19 17.70
C SER A 424 -8.81 -9.24 16.99
N ILE A 425 -10.10 -9.37 17.24
CA ILE A 425 -11.10 -8.39 16.85
C ILE A 425 -11.68 -7.72 18.08
N ALA A 426 -11.95 -6.42 18.00
CA ALA A 426 -12.75 -5.75 19.02
C ALA A 426 -14.23 -6.07 18.78
N VAL A 427 -14.92 -6.41 19.87
CA VAL A 427 -16.38 -6.52 19.92
C VAL A 427 -16.90 -5.64 21.06
N ASP A 428 -18.17 -5.25 20.99
CA ASP A 428 -18.84 -4.22 21.80
C ASP A 428 -18.30 -4.04 23.25
N MET A 429 -18.05 -2.78 23.66
CA MET A 429 -17.41 -2.36 24.94
C MET A 429 -15.89 -2.65 25.12
N ASP A 430 -15.09 -2.53 24.05
CA ASP A 430 -13.62 -2.69 24.05
C ASP A 430 -13.08 -4.09 24.44
N ASP A 431 -13.97 -5.10 24.50
CA ASP A 431 -13.57 -6.49 24.76
C ASP A 431 -12.94 -7.12 23.51
N MET A 432 -11.72 -7.65 23.68
CA MET A 432 -10.92 -8.21 22.60
C MET A 432 -11.13 -9.72 22.46
N HIS A 433 -11.44 -10.17 21.24
CA HIS A 433 -11.60 -11.59 20.92
C HIS A 433 -10.48 -12.10 20.02
N VAL A 434 -9.71 -13.07 20.52
CA VAL A 434 -8.58 -13.66 19.79
C VAL A 434 -9.08 -14.53 18.62
N ILE A 435 -8.60 -14.20 17.42
CA ILE A 435 -8.83 -14.97 16.19
C ILE A 435 -7.69 -15.95 15.98
N PHE A 436 -6.45 -15.45 15.99
CA PHE A 436 -5.25 -16.26 15.89
C PHE A 436 -4.42 -16.05 17.14
N GLU A 437 -4.21 -17.14 17.88
CA GLU A 437 -3.28 -17.16 19.01
C GLU A 437 -1.85 -16.90 18.53
N ARG A 438 -1.04 -16.33 19.42
CA ARG A 438 0.41 -16.33 19.26
C ARG A 438 0.89 -17.75 18.96
N ASN A 439 1.87 -17.87 18.07
CA ASN A 439 2.49 -19.14 17.67
C ASN A 439 1.56 -20.10 16.91
N ARG A 440 0.41 -19.63 16.43
CA ARG A 440 -0.38 -20.32 15.41
C ARG A 440 0.46 -20.43 14.13
N LEU A 441 0.66 -21.64 13.61
CA LEU A 441 1.39 -21.84 12.35
C LEU A 441 0.62 -21.19 11.18
N TYR A 442 1.33 -20.59 10.22
CA TYR A 442 0.73 -20.09 8.97
C TYR A 442 1.39 -20.72 7.72
N PRO A 443 0.69 -20.81 6.57
CA PRO A 443 -0.63 -20.24 6.29
C PRO A 443 -1.75 -20.90 7.10
N CYS A 444 -2.70 -20.11 7.57
CA CYS A 444 -3.84 -20.60 8.35
C CYS A 444 -5.11 -19.82 8.06
N ILE A 445 -6.25 -20.44 8.34
CA ILE A 445 -7.58 -19.88 8.12
C ILE A 445 -8.41 -20.11 9.38
N GLU A 446 -9.06 -19.07 9.85
CA GLU A 446 -10.03 -19.12 10.94
C GLU A 446 -11.36 -18.55 10.47
N LYS A 447 -12.45 -19.18 10.91
CA LYS A 447 -13.80 -18.71 10.65
C LYS A 447 -14.47 -18.35 11.96
N ARG A 448 -15.19 -17.23 11.98
CA ARG A 448 -16.03 -16.80 13.10
C ARG A 448 -17.41 -16.46 12.58
N THR A 449 -18.41 -16.88 13.33
CA THR A 449 -19.78 -16.42 13.13
C THR A 449 -19.99 -15.22 14.04
N LEU A 450 -20.27 -14.07 13.44
CA LEU A 450 -20.61 -12.83 14.12
C LEU A 450 -22.10 -12.56 13.95
N THR A 451 -22.66 -11.69 14.80
CA THR A 451 -24.07 -11.32 14.74
C THR A 451 -24.26 -9.85 15.06
N THR A 452 -25.47 -9.35 14.88
CA THR A 452 -25.83 -7.96 15.17
C THR A 452 -26.14 -7.75 16.65
N TYR A 453 -25.69 -6.64 17.20
CA TYR A 453 -25.85 -6.24 18.61
C TYR A 453 -27.18 -5.51 18.88
N THR A 454 -27.70 -4.82 17.87
CA THR A 454 -28.96 -4.08 17.98
C THR A 454 -30.01 -4.63 17.02
N ASN A 455 -31.28 -4.47 17.38
CA ASN A 455 -32.38 -4.86 16.50
C ASN A 455 -32.31 -4.04 15.21
N ASN A 456 -32.48 -4.71 14.08
CA ASN A 456 -32.48 -4.12 12.75
C ASN A 456 -31.15 -3.44 12.36
N GLN A 457 -30.03 -3.86 12.96
CA GLN A 457 -28.70 -3.39 12.60
C GLN A 457 -28.35 -3.81 11.16
N ASN A 458 -28.04 -2.84 10.31
CA ASN A 458 -27.79 -3.04 8.87
C ASN A 458 -26.31 -3.32 8.55
N ALA A 459 -25.40 -2.87 9.41
CA ALA A 459 -23.97 -3.06 9.21
C ALA A 459 -23.28 -3.59 10.47
N ILE A 460 -22.27 -4.42 10.29
CA ILE A 460 -21.28 -4.71 11.35
C ILE A 460 -19.93 -4.12 10.93
N VAL A 461 -19.25 -3.49 11.89
CA VAL A 461 -17.85 -3.07 11.74
C VAL A 461 -17.00 -4.09 12.48
N ILE A 462 -15.95 -4.59 11.83
CA ILE A 462 -14.98 -5.49 12.43
C ILE A 462 -13.65 -4.77 12.44
N GLU A 463 -13.23 -4.38 13.64
CA GLU A 463 -11.92 -3.79 13.89
C GLU A 463 -10.95 -4.90 14.29
N VAL A 464 -9.81 -4.95 13.61
CA VAL A 464 -8.78 -5.98 13.80
C VAL A 464 -7.56 -5.34 14.44
N TYR A 465 -7.02 -6.02 15.44
CA TYR A 465 -5.85 -5.58 16.18
C TYR A 465 -4.85 -6.72 16.33
N GLU A 466 -3.60 -6.35 16.61
CA GLU A 466 -2.50 -7.24 16.92
C GLU A 466 -1.88 -6.83 18.25
N GLY A 467 -1.81 -7.75 19.23
CA GLY A 467 -1.27 -7.46 20.55
C GLY A 467 -1.72 -8.42 21.65
N GLU A 468 -1.06 -8.32 22.80
CA GLU A 468 -1.36 -9.07 24.04
C GLU A 468 -2.29 -8.31 25.01
N GLY A 469 -2.62 -7.06 24.66
CA GLY A 469 -3.47 -6.21 25.47
C GLY A 469 -4.87 -6.79 25.61
N ARG A 470 -5.50 -6.53 26.75
CA ARG A 470 -6.88 -7.00 26.99
C ARG A 470 -7.92 -6.11 26.33
N THR A 471 -7.53 -4.87 26.01
CA THR A 471 -8.37 -3.84 25.41
C THR A 471 -7.77 -3.32 24.10
N ALA A 472 -8.61 -2.72 23.26
CA ALA A 472 -8.23 -2.23 21.94
C ALA A 472 -7.15 -1.14 21.96
N ASP A 473 -7.10 -0.33 23.01
CA ASP A 473 -6.12 0.75 23.21
C ASP A 473 -4.72 0.26 23.63
N GLU A 474 -4.63 -0.95 24.20
CA GLU A 474 -3.38 -1.65 24.51
C GLU A 474 -2.82 -2.44 23.32
N CYS A 475 -3.59 -2.57 22.23
CA CYS A 475 -3.23 -3.34 21.05
C CYS A 475 -2.94 -2.45 19.83
N HIS A 476 -2.18 -2.96 18.86
CA HIS A 476 -1.92 -2.26 17.61
C HIS A 476 -3.07 -2.45 16.63
N PHE A 477 -3.61 -1.35 16.09
CA PHE A 477 -4.71 -1.40 15.13
C PHE A 477 -4.24 -1.78 13.71
N LEU A 478 -4.74 -2.91 13.20
CA LEU A 478 -4.42 -3.42 11.86
C LEU A 478 -5.41 -2.92 10.77
N GLY A 479 -6.64 -2.60 11.15
CA GLY A 479 -7.62 -2.08 10.21
C GLY A 479 -9.06 -2.37 10.63
N GLU A 480 -9.99 -1.69 9.97
CA GLU A 480 -11.43 -1.89 10.14
C GLU A 480 -12.05 -2.28 8.80
N PHE A 481 -13.10 -3.09 8.83
CA PHE A 481 -13.93 -3.32 7.66
C PHE A 481 -15.40 -3.43 8.04
N GLU A 482 -16.25 -2.85 7.20
CA GLU A 482 -17.68 -2.80 7.41
C GLU A 482 -18.39 -3.77 6.47
N LEU A 483 -19.18 -4.69 7.03
CA LEU A 483 -20.13 -5.50 6.28
C LEU A 483 -21.52 -4.87 6.42
N SER A 484 -21.87 -4.01 5.45
CA SER A 484 -23.18 -3.37 5.29
C SER A 484 -24.15 -4.25 4.49
N GLY A 485 -25.46 -4.12 4.71
CA GLY A 485 -26.52 -4.79 3.94
C GLY A 485 -27.15 -5.99 4.65
N ILE A 486 -27.00 -6.10 5.97
CA ILE A 486 -27.63 -7.12 6.80
C ILE A 486 -29.15 -6.81 6.87
N PRO A 487 -30.04 -7.77 6.56
CA PRO A 487 -31.48 -7.57 6.65
C PRO A 487 -31.91 -7.12 8.05
N PRO A 488 -32.93 -6.26 8.17
CA PRO A 488 -33.44 -5.81 9.46
C PRO A 488 -34.08 -7.00 10.20
N LEU A 489 -33.29 -7.61 11.08
CA LEU A 489 -33.67 -8.75 11.91
C LEU A 489 -33.49 -8.38 13.39
N PRO A 490 -34.17 -9.08 14.32
CA PRO A 490 -33.88 -8.92 15.74
C PRO A 490 -32.39 -9.14 16.02
N LYS A 491 -31.87 -8.47 17.06
CA LYS A 491 -30.49 -8.66 17.50
C LYS A 491 -30.20 -10.15 17.73
N ASN A 492 -28.94 -10.55 17.53
CA ASN A 492 -28.48 -11.93 17.63
C ASN A 492 -29.09 -12.93 16.62
N VAL A 493 -29.86 -12.48 15.61
CA VAL A 493 -30.44 -13.36 14.57
C VAL A 493 -29.57 -13.44 13.31
N PRO A 494 -28.98 -12.35 12.79
CA PRO A 494 -28.09 -12.45 11.63
C PRO A 494 -26.85 -13.30 11.90
N GLU A 495 -26.57 -14.30 11.06
CA GLU A 495 -25.35 -15.11 11.12
C GLU A 495 -24.35 -14.68 10.04
N ILE A 496 -23.31 -13.96 10.45
CA ILE A 496 -22.29 -13.40 9.56
C ILE A 496 -21.03 -14.25 9.64
N GLN A 497 -20.65 -14.90 8.55
CA GLN A 497 -19.42 -15.69 8.48
C GLN A 497 -18.24 -14.80 8.11
N ALA A 498 -17.42 -14.45 9.09
CA ALA A 498 -16.11 -13.84 8.89
C ALA A 498 -15.03 -14.92 8.73
N THR A 499 -14.23 -14.82 7.68
CA THR A 499 -13.06 -15.67 7.41
C THR A 499 -11.79 -14.82 7.46
N PHE A 500 -10.92 -15.16 8.39
CA PHE A 500 -9.61 -14.57 8.56
C PHE A 500 -8.58 -15.56 7.99
N LYS A 501 -7.64 -15.08 7.19
CA LYS A 501 -6.62 -15.91 6.56
C LYS A 501 -5.27 -15.21 6.65
N ILE A 502 -4.29 -15.91 7.20
CA ILE A 502 -2.88 -15.51 7.13
C ILE A 502 -2.24 -16.31 5.99
N ASP A 503 -1.64 -15.61 5.04
CA ASP A 503 -1.01 -16.24 3.88
C ASP A 503 0.38 -16.80 4.21
N THR A 504 1.11 -17.24 3.18
CA THR A 504 2.43 -17.83 3.41
C THR A 504 3.50 -16.81 3.82
N ASN A 505 3.27 -15.51 3.60
CA ASN A 505 4.17 -14.41 4.00
C ASN A 505 3.89 -13.91 5.43
N GLY A 506 2.90 -14.48 6.11
CA GLY A 506 2.43 -13.99 7.40
C GLY A 506 1.52 -12.77 7.29
N ILE A 507 0.96 -12.49 6.11
CA ILE A 507 0.10 -11.32 5.87
C ILE A 507 -1.37 -11.71 6.08
N LEU A 508 -2.08 -10.93 6.90
CA LEU A 508 -3.49 -11.13 7.17
C LEU A 508 -4.36 -10.70 5.98
N SER A 509 -5.43 -11.45 5.74
CA SER A 509 -6.53 -11.09 4.85
C SER A 509 -7.85 -11.48 5.51
N VAL A 510 -8.84 -10.59 5.45
CA VAL A 510 -10.15 -10.83 6.09
C VAL A 510 -11.27 -10.69 5.07
N LYS A 511 -12.25 -11.58 5.18
CA LYS A 511 -13.47 -11.60 4.36
C LYS A 511 -14.67 -11.82 5.26
N ALA A 512 -15.84 -11.29 4.93
CA ALA A 512 -17.08 -11.61 5.63
C ALA A 512 -18.24 -11.77 4.65
N SER A 513 -19.20 -12.62 5.00
CA SER A 513 -20.41 -12.90 4.21
C SER A 513 -21.61 -13.20 5.10
N TYR A 514 -22.83 -12.94 4.62
CA TYR A 514 -24.08 -13.20 5.32
C TYR A 514 -25.06 -13.92 4.36
N GLY A 515 -25.51 -15.14 4.70
CA GLY A 515 -26.33 -15.98 3.80
C GLY A 515 -25.64 -16.32 2.46
N ASP A 516 -26.41 -16.42 1.37
CA ASP A 516 -25.88 -16.57 -0.01
C ASP A 516 -25.27 -15.28 -0.58
N MET A 517 -25.29 -14.17 0.16
CA MET A 517 -24.52 -12.98 -0.18
C MET A 517 -23.03 -13.25 0.06
N VAL A 518 -22.40 -13.91 -0.89
CA VAL A 518 -20.95 -13.83 -1.06
C VAL A 518 -20.65 -12.49 -1.72
N LYS A 519 -20.60 -11.40 -0.94
CA LYS A 519 -19.76 -10.26 -1.35
C LYS A 519 -18.32 -10.74 -1.25
N GLY A 520 -17.86 -11.38 -2.32
CA GLY A 520 -16.47 -11.74 -2.52
C GLY A 520 -15.64 -10.50 -2.75
N MET A 521 -15.51 -9.63 -1.75
CA MET A 521 -14.40 -8.72 -1.69
C MET A 521 -13.16 -9.58 -1.49
N LYS A 522 -12.43 -9.83 -2.57
CA LYS A 522 -10.99 -9.97 -2.47
C LYS A 522 -10.50 -8.56 -2.11
N LEU A 523 -10.60 -8.21 -0.84
CA LEU A 523 -9.93 -7.02 -0.36
C LEU A 523 -8.44 -7.39 -0.34
N ASP A 524 -7.70 -6.88 -1.32
CA ASP A 524 -6.32 -6.50 -1.03
C ASP A 524 -6.44 -5.57 0.17
N VAL A 525 -5.90 -6.00 1.31
CA VAL A 525 -6.04 -5.30 2.58
C VAL A 525 -5.60 -3.84 2.38
N TYR A 526 -6.55 -2.92 2.29
CA TYR A 526 -6.29 -1.50 2.49
C TYR A 526 -6.25 -1.30 4.00
N SER A 527 -5.20 -1.80 4.64
CA SER A 527 -4.91 -1.36 5.99
C SER A 527 -4.70 0.15 5.92
N LYS A 528 -5.50 0.90 6.68
CA LYS A 528 -5.13 2.27 7.06
C LYS A 528 -3.82 2.26 7.89
N SER A 529 -3.32 1.10 8.31
CA SER A 529 -2.02 0.87 8.92
C SER A 529 -1.04 0.10 8.01
N GLY A 530 -0.16 0.82 7.31
CA GLY A 530 1.14 0.29 6.87
C GLY A 530 1.36 0.03 5.37
N GLY A 531 0.36 -0.35 4.59
CA GLY A 531 0.54 -0.63 3.15
C GLY A 531 0.47 0.59 2.25
N MET A 532 1.28 0.64 1.18
CA MET A 532 1.10 1.63 0.11
C MET A 532 0.09 1.18 -0.94
N ILE A 533 -0.76 2.11 -1.38
CA ILE A 533 -1.68 1.89 -2.50
C ILE A 533 -0.85 1.74 -3.79
N GLY A 534 -1.28 0.86 -4.70
CA GLY A 534 -0.58 0.58 -5.96
C GLY A 534 -0.15 1.84 -6.72
N LYS A 535 -1.03 2.84 -6.86
CA LYS A 535 -0.67 4.12 -7.52
C LYS A 535 0.45 4.89 -6.81
N THR A 536 0.48 4.89 -5.47
CA THR A 536 1.54 5.53 -4.68
C THR A 536 2.85 4.78 -4.84
N ARG A 537 2.79 3.44 -4.80
CA ARG A 537 3.94 2.56 -5.01
C ARG A 537 4.55 2.74 -6.40
N ASP A 538 3.71 2.79 -7.44
CA ASP A 538 4.15 3.00 -8.82
C ASP A 538 4.78 4.39 -9.00
N LYS A 539 4.23 5.42 -8.35
CA LYS A 539 4.85 6.75 -8.28
C LYS A 539 6.22 6.70 -7.61
N MET A 540 6.35 6.00 -6.48
CA MET A 540 7.64 5.87 -5.79
C MET A 540 8.67 5.08 -6.59
N HIS A 541 8.25 4.05 -7.32
CA HIS A 541 9.13 3.32 -8.23
C HIS A 541 9.70 4.23 -9.33
N LEU A 542 8.86 5.12 -9.88
CA LEU A 542 9.30 6.12 -10.86
C LEU A 542 10.33 7.09 -10.25
N ILE A 543 10.06 7.62 -9.05
CA ILE A 543 10.98 8.51 -8.33
C ILE A 543 12.32 7.81 -8.08
N LEU A 544 12.30 6.57 -7.58
CA LEU A 544 13.51 5.77 -7.37
C LEU A 544 14.30 5.61 -8.67
N SER A 545 13.64 5.28 -9.77
CA SER A 545 14.27 5.11 -11.08
C SER A 545 14.96 6.38 -11.56
N GLN A 546 14.34 7.54 -11.34
CA GLN A 546 14.92 8.84 -11.70
C GLN A 546 16.08 9.26 -10.80
N LEU A 547 16.03 8.94 -9.50
CA LEU A 547 17.11 9.16 -8.54
C LEU A 547 18.36 8.34 -8.87
N MET A 548 18.16 7.10 -9.34
CA MET A 548 19.23 6.17 -9.70
C MET A 548 19.82 6.45 -11.10
N SER A 549 19.16 7.28 -11.93
CA SER A 549 19.66 7.62 -13.27
C SER A 549 21.00 8.38 -13.20
N PRO A 550 21.99 8.07 -14.06
CA PRO A 550 23.21 8.87 -14.22
C PRO A 550 22.98 10.24 -14.85
N SER A 551 21.86 10.43 -15.57
CA SER A 551 21.58 11.62 -16.39
C SER A 551 20.95 12.78 -15.63
N SER A 552 20.60 12.60 -14.36
CA SER A 552 19.98 13.63 -13.52
C SER A 552 21.04 14.35 -12.69
N GLU A 553 21.16 15.68 -12.87
CA GLU A 553 22.02 16.52 -12.02
C GLU A 553 21.55 16.48 -10.56
N GLY A 554 22.46 16.61 -9.60
CA GLY A 554 22.14 16.41 -8.18
C GLY A 554 21.07 17.37 -7.64
N GLN A 555 20.94 18.60 -8.17
CA GLN A 555 19.84 19.50 -7.83
C GLN A 555 18.48 18.97 -8.31
N ALA A 556 18.40 18.42 -9.52
CA ALA A 556 17.18 17.81 -10.04
C ALA A 556 16.77 16.57 -9.23
N LYS A 557 17.74 15.79 -8.71
CA LYS A 557 17.47 14.65 -7.81
C LYS A 557 16.79 15.07 -6.51
N CYS A 558 17.18 16.22 -5.94
CA CYS A 558 16.53 16.77 -4.75
C CYS A 558 15.09 17.25 -5.01
N GLU A 559 14.79 17.75 -6.20
CA GLU A 559 13.43 18.21 -6.58
C GLU A 559 12.45 17.04 -6.76
N LEU A 560 12.92 15.88 -7.24
CA LEU A 560 12.09 14.66 -7.36
C LEU A 560 11.54 14.17 -6.00
N LEU A 561 12.18 14.55 -4.89
CA LEU A 561 11.72 14.19 -3.55
C LEU A 561 10.51 15.02 -3.08
N GLU A 562 10.15 16.12 -3.77
CA GLU A 562 8.91 16.87 -3.50
C GLU A 562 7.68 16.01 -3.72
N ASP A 563 7.75 15.12 -4.71
CA ASP A 563 6.71 14.18 -5.08
C ASP A 563 6.61 12.96 -4.17
N ALA A 564 7.65 12.70 -3.36
CA ALA A 564 7.75 11.60 -2.39
C ALA A 564 7.30 11.99 -0.98
N THR A 565 6.97 13.28 -0.76
CA THR A 565 6.51 13.78 0.54
C THR A 565 5.22 13.07 0.95
N PRO A 566 5.08 12.57 2.20
CA PRO A 566 3.83 11.98 2.66
C PRO A 566 2.74 13.04 2.48
N MET A 567 1.71 12.76 1.67
CA MET A 567 0.55 13.64 1.64
C MET A 567 0.04 13.75 3.07
N SER A 568 -0.01 14.97 3.60
CA SER A 568 -0.63 15.22 4.88
C SER A 568 -2.08 14.77 4.77
N VAL A 569 -2.41 13.66 5.43
CA VAL A 569 -3.78 13.36 5.78
C VAL A 569 -4.14 14.38 6.85
N ILE A 570 -4.59 15.56 6.42
CA ILE A 570 -5.30 16.47 7.31
C ILE A 570 -6.57 15.70 7.72
N PRO A 571 -6.82 15.45 9.02
CA PRO A 571 -8.11 14.97 9.45
C PRO A 571 -9.10 16.11 9.15
N VAL A 572 -9.75 16.03 7.99
CA VAL A 572 -10.97 16.79 7.76
C VAL A 572 -11.96 16.17 8.73
N LYS A 573 -12.29 16.87 9.82
CA LYS A 573 -13.52 16.57 10.55
C LYS A 573 -14.64 16.59 9.50
N PRO A 574 -15.33 15.47 9.23
CA PRO A 574 -16.45 15.52 8.32
C PRO A 574 -17.50 16.43 8.97
N ARG A 575 -17.75 17.59 8.36
CA ARG A 575 -19.07 18.19 8.50
C ARG A 575 -20.01 17.21 7.80
N LYS A 576 -20.89 16.61 8.61
CA LYS A 576 -21.95 15.68 8.20
C LYS A 576 -22.75 16.31 7.06
N SER A 577 -22.74 15.68 5.87
CA SER A 577 -23.79 15.64 4.82
C SER A 577 -23.39 15.94 3.36
N ASN A 578 -22.14 16.29 3.03
CA ASN A 578 -21.84 16.71 1.64
C ASN A 578 -21.69 15.52 0.67
N VAL A 579 -22.40 15.58 -0.47
CA VAL A 579 -22.39 14.51 -1.51
C VAL A 579 -21.54 14.85 -2.74
N LEU A 580 -21.09 16.09 -2.88
CA LEU A 580 -20.12 16.52 -3.88
C LEU A 580 -18.86 17.05 -3.20
N LYS A 581 -17.69 16.70 -3.76
CA LYS A 581 -16.40 17.31 -3.47
C LYS A 581 -15.94 18.11 -4.67
N LEU A 582 -15.69 19.39 -4.42
CA LEU A 582 -14.97 20.23 -5.37
C LEU A 582 -13.46 20.06 -5.13
N SER A 583 -12.70 19.89 -6.21
CA SER A 583 -11.24 20.03 -6.20
C SER A 583 -10.83 20.95 -7.33
N VAL A 584 -9.99 21.93 -7.03
CA VAL A 584 -9.38 22.81 -8.01
C VAL A 584 -7.91 22.48 -8.10
N ASP A 585 -7.41 22.39 -9.32
CA ASP A 585 -6.06 21.98 -9.65
C ASP A 585 -5.49 22.97 -10.68
N SER A 586 -4.18 23.12 -10.74
CA SER A 586 -3.50 23.98 -11.72
C SER A 586 -2.52 23.13 -12.50
N LYS A 587 -2.40 23.37 -13.81
CA LYS A 587 -1.35 22.69 -14.60
C LYS A 587 0.06 23.12 -14.17
N TYR A 588 0.18 24.28 -13.54
CA TYR A 588 1.44 24.88 -13.15
C TYR A 588 1.44 25.15 -11.65
N ASP A 589 2.42 24.61 -10.93
CA ASP A 589 2.64 24.90 -9.51
C ASP A 589 3.19 26.32 -9.28
N SER A 590 3.75 26.92 -10.34
CA SER A 590 4.19 28.32 -10.37
C SER A 590 4.19 28.84 -11.81
N VAL A 591 3.95 30.14 -11.99
CA VAL A 591 4.04 30.81 -13.29
C VAL A 591 5.22 31.78 -13.25
N LYS A 592 6.14 31.67 -14.21
CA LYS A 592 7.36 32.49 -14.26
C LYS A 592 7.00 33.91 -14.71
N MET A 593 7.33 34.91 -13.90
CA MET A 593 7.14 36.32 -14.24
C MET A 593 7.95 36.68 -15.48
N VAL A 594 7.31 37.38 -16.43
CA VAL A 594 8.03 38.07 -17.51
C VAL A 594 8.51 39.39 -16.96
N ASP A 595 9.79 39.72 -17.18
CA ASP A 595 10.35 41.03 -16.85
C ASP A 595 9.76 42.06 -17.84
N SER A 596 8.52 42.47 -17.58
CA SER A 596 7.76 43.39 -18.40
C SER A 596 7.81 44.76 -17.74
N SER A 597 8.34 45.76 -18.45
CA SER A 597 8.26 47.18 -18.09
C SER A 597 6.82 47.72 -18.12
N ASP A 598 5.84 46.93 -18.56
CA ASP A 598 4.42 47.26 -18.56
C ASP A 598 3.69 46.64 -17.34
N PRO A 599 3.22 47.46 -16.37
CA PRO A 599 2.47 47.01 -15.21
C PRO A 599 1.09 46.41 -15.52
N ASN A 600 0.65 46.41 -16.78
CA ASN A 600 -0.61 45.79 -17.22
C ASN A 600 -0.43 44.48 -18.02
N ALA A 601 0.79 43.95 -18.14
CA ALA A 601 1.05 42.74 -18.93
C ALA A 601 0.49 41.47 -18.26
N LEU A 602 -0.49 40.82 -18.90
CA LEU A 602 -1.11 39.59 -18.38
C LEU A 602 -0.28 38.33 -18.73
N VAL A 603 -0.11 37.44 -17.75
CA VAL A 603 0.62 36.17 -17.89
C VAL A 603 -0.36 35.00 -18.08
N PRO A 604 -0.18 34.13 -19.09
CA PRO A 604 -1.09 33.02 -19.32
C PRO A 604 -0.93 31.90 -18.27
N ALA A 605 -2.05 31.38 -17.77
CA ALA A 605 -2.11 30.26 -16.82
C ALA A 605 -3.22 29.28 -17.19
N ILE A 606 -3.16 28.04 -16.66
CA ILE A 606 -4.17 27.01 -16.87
C ILE A 606 -4.65 26.49 -15.52
N GLY A 607 -5.94 26.69 -15.25
CA GLY A 607 -6.65 26.11 -14.10
C GLY A 607 -7.54 24.94 -14.52
N MET A 608 -7.81 24.03 -13.60
CA MET A 608 -8.76 22.94 -13.78
C MET A 608 -9.68 22.86 -12.55
N VAL A 609 -10.98 22.99 -12.77
CA VAL A 609 -11.98 22.77 -11.73
C VAL A 609 -12.62 21.41 -11.91
N THR A 610 -12.60 20.60 -10.86
CA THR A 610 -13.16 19.25 -10.84
C THR A 610 -14.28 19.17 -9.82
N VAL A 611 -15.47 18.78 -10.25
CA VAL A 611 -16.60 18.42 -9.38
C VAL A 611 -16.66 16.90 -9.31
N LYS A 612 -16.50 16.31 -8.12
CA LYS A 612 -16.50 14.87 -7.91
C LYS A 612 -17.61 14.45 -6.96
N GLY A 613 -18.39 13.44 -7.32
CA GLY A 613 -19.35 12.81 -6.40
C GLY A 613 -18.67 12.04 -5.28
N LEU A 614 -19.17 12.17 -4.04
CA LEU A 614 -18.74 11.41 -2.88
C LEU A 614 -19.95 11.05 -2.02
N VAL A 615 -20.27 9.77 -1.84
CA VAL A 615 -21.14 9.37 -0.72
C VAL A 615 -20.27 9.14 0.51
N ILE A 616 -20.47 9.96 1.53
CA ILE A 616 -19.73 9.89 2.81
C ILE A 616 -20.49 9.02 3.84
N ASP A 617 -21.77 8.73 3.60
CA ASP A 617 -22.62 8.01 4.55
C ASP A 617 -23.71 7.20 3.80
N TYR A 618 -23.44 5.92 3.56
CA TYR A 618 -24.39 5.02 2.87
C TYR A 618 -25.67 4.76 3.70
N ASP A 619 -25.64 4.99 5.02
CA ASP A 619 -26.80 4.76 5.91
C ASP A 619 -27.94 5.76 5.68
N SER A 620 -27.65 6.95 5.14
CA SER A 620 -28.67 7.95 4.82
C SER A 620 -29.43 7.71 3.50
N VAL A 621 -29.01 6.73 2.68
CA VAL A 621 -29.62 6.38 1.38
C VAL A 621 -30.79 5.40 1.52
N THR A 622 -31.54 5.48 2.63
CA THR A 622 -32.67 4.58 2.90
C THR A 622 -33.98 4.98 2.21
N LYS A 623 -34.03 6.13 1.54
CA LYS A 623 -35.06 6.40 0.52
C LYS A 623 -34.48 6.14 -0.86
N GLY A 624 -34.53 4.87 -1.29
CA GLY A 624 -34.18 4.51 -2.67
C GLY A 624 -34.99 5.34 -3.67
N THR A 625 -34.33 5.98 -4.62
CA THR A 625 -35.00 6.74 -5.68
C THR A 625 -35.84 5.81 -6.55
N ASN A 626 -37.13 6.11 -6.71
CA ASN A 626 -38.00 5.35 -7.63
C ASN A 626 -37.59 5.64 -9.08
N LEU A 627 -36.84 4.70 -9.67
CA LEU A 627 -36.32 4.78 -11.02
C LEU A 627 -37.16 3.95 -12.00
N ASP A 628 -37.40 4.51 -13.18
CA ASP A 628 -37.88 3.77 -14.35
C ASP A 628 -36.68 3.43 -15.24
N ILE A 629 -36.55 2.17 -15.63
CA ILE A 629 -35.50 1.71 -16.54
C ILE A 629 -36.17 1.14 -17.78
N VAL A 630 -35.79 1.66 -18.94
CA VAL A 630 -36.26 1.17 -20.24
C VAL A 630 -35.07 0.62 -21.01
N LEU A 631 -35.10 -0.67 -21.30
CA LEU A 631 -34.10 -1.34 -22.12
C LEU A 631 -34.54 -1.25 -23.59
N VAL A 632 -33.66 -0.76 -24.45
CA VAL A 632 -33.88 -0.70 -25.90
C VAL A 632 -32.82 -1.56 -26.56
N VAL A 633 -33.25 -2.68 -27.13
CA VAL A 633 -32.40 -3.82 -27.46
C VAL A 633 -32.43 -4.10 -28.96
N ASP A 634 -31.27 -4.00 -29.60
CA ASP A 634 -31.08 -4.37 -31.00
C ASP A 634 -30.98 -5.88 -31.17
N LEU A 635 -31.85 -6.46 -31.98
CA LEU A 635 -31.88 -7.88 -32.32
C LEU A 635 -31.56 -8.12 -33.81
N SER A 636 -30.94 -7.17 -34.49
CA SER A 636 -30.56 -7.29 -35.90
C SER A 636 -29.48 -8.33 -36.18
N GLY A 637 -29.28 -8.66 -37.46
CA GLY A 637 -28.35 -9.68 -37.92
C GLY A 637 -26.90 -9.46 -37.47
N SER A 638 -26.50 -8.19 -37.29
CA SER A 638 -25.15 -7.82 -36.86
C SER A 638 -24.87 -8.10 -35.39
N MET A 639 -25.91 -8.30 -34.58
CA MET A 639 -25.79 -8.68 -33.17
C MET A 639 -25.57 -10.19 -32.96
N ALA A 640 -25.50 -10.98 -34.04
CA ALA A 640 -25.35 -12.43 -33.98
C ALA A 640 -24.04 -12.89 -33.34
N GLY A 641 -24.08 -14.04 -32.67
CA GLY A 641 -22.91 -14.66 -32.04
C GLY A 641 -22.61 -14.08 -30.65
N VAL A 642 -21.38 -13.64 -30.44
CA VAL A 642 -20.92 -13.14 -29.12
C VAL A 642 -21.75 -11.94 -28.62
N PRO A 643 -22.06 -10.89 -29.42
CA PRO A 643 -22.77 -9.71 -28.94
C PRO A 643 -24.12 -10.01 -28.27
N ILE A 644 -25.00 -10.80 -28.88
CA ILE A 644 -26.30 -11.14 -28.27
C ILE A 644 -26.15 -11.98 -27.00
N SER A 645 -25.18 -12.91 -26.95
CA SER A 645 -24.94 -13.72 -25.75
C SER A 645 -24.45 -12.87 -24.58
N THR A 646 -23.56 -11.92 -24.86
CA THR A 646 -23.05 -10.94 -23.91
C THR A 646 -24.17 -10.01 -23.44
N MET A 647 -24.97 -9.48 -24.37
CA MET A 647 -26.09 -8.59 -24.08
C MET A 647 -27.16 -9.26 -23.21
N LYS A 648 -27.53 -10.53 -23.49
CA LYS A 648 -28.45 -11.30 -22.64
C LYS A 648 -27.91 -11.42 -21.22
N THR A 649 -26.65 -11.81 -21.07
CA THR A 649 -26.00 -11.97 -19.76
C THR A 649 -26.03 -10.67 -18.94
N VAL A 650 -25.78 -9.55 -19.62
CA VAL A 650 -25.77 -8.20 -19.06
C VAL A 650 -27.18 -7.77 -18.63
N ILE A 651 -28.19 -7.97 -19.48
CA ILE A 651 -29.58 -7.63 -19.16
C ILE A 651 -30.12 -8.50 -18.03
N LEU A 652 -29.77 -9.79 -17.96
CA LEU A 652 -30.18 -10.66 -16.86
C LEU A 652 -29.58 -10.19 -15.52
N HIS A 653 -28.29 -9.83 -15.49
CA HIS A 653 -27.67 -9.22 -14.31
C HIS A 653 -28.32 -7.88 -13.90
N LEU A 654 -28.75 -7.08 -14.88
CA LEU A 654 -29.52 -5.86 -14.61
C LEU A 654 -30.79 -6.18 -13.86
N ILE A 655 -31.59 -7.10 -14.41
CA ILE A 655 -32.88 -7.54 -13.85
C ILE A 655 -32.70 -8.04 -12.42
N ASP A 656 -31.64 -8.81 -12.16
CA ASP A 656 -31.33 -9.35 -10.82
C ASP A 656 -30.91 -8.27 -9.81
N SER A 657 -30.47 -7.10 -10.28
CA SER A 657 -30.05 -5.97 -9.44
C SER A 657 -31.19 -4.99 -9.12
N LEU A 658 -32.36 -5.13 -9.75
CA LEU A 658 -33.49 -4.20 -9.56
C LEU A 658 -34.33 -4.53 -8.31
N LYS A 659 -34.62 -3.50 -7.51
CA LYS A 659 -35.53 -3.54 -6.37
C LYS A 659 -36.99 -3.32 -6.79
N GLU A 660 -37.94 -3.80 -5.99
CA GLU A 660 -39.39 -3.74 -6.28
C GLU A 660 -39.96 -2.34 -6.49
N ASN A 661 -39.32 -1.31 -5.94
CA ASN A 661 -39.73 0.09 -6.08
C ASN A 661 -39.33 0.71 -7.44
N HIS A 662 -38.52 0.01 -8.24
CA HIS A 662 -38.21 0.36 -9.63
C HIS A 662 -39.27 -0.15 -10.60
N ARG A 663 -39.30 0.42 -11.80
CA ARG A 663 -40.06 -0.12 -12.93
C ARG A 663 -39.14 -0.45 -14.09
N LEU A 664 -39.45 -1.55 -14.79
CA LEU A 664 -38.69 -2.03 -15.94
C LEU A 664 -39.61 -2.08 -17.17
N GLY A 665 -39.12 -1.55 -18.28
CA GLY A 665 -39.69 -1.71 -19.62
C GLY A 665 -38.66 -2.31 -20.57
N ILE A 666 -39.11 -3.09 -21.54
CA ILE A 666 -38.27 -3.75 -22.54
C ILE A 666 -38.85 -3.49 -23.92
N VAL A 667 -38.05 -2.82 -24.75
CA VAL A 667 -38.29 -2.60 -26.17
C VAL A 667 -37.21 -3.33 -26.95
N THR A 668 -37.61 -4.19 -27.89
CA THR A 668 -36.69 -4.80 -28.85
C THR A 668 -36.95 -4.25 -30.24
N TYR A 669 -35.93 -4.22 -31.08
CA TYR A 669 -36.10 -3.82 -32.47
C TYR A 669 -35.18 -4.58 -33.41
N ALA A 670 -35.70 -4.81 -34.61
CA ALA A 670 -34.96 -5.23 -35.79
C ALA A 670 -35.58 -4.47 -36.98
N THR A 671 -36.23 -5.14 -37.94
CA THR A 671 -37.12 -4.47 -38.92
C THR A 671 -38.34 -3.84 -38.22
N ASN A 672 -38.96 -4.62 -37.34
CA ASN A 672 -40.11 -4.21 -36.53
C ASN A 672 -39.66 -3.84 -35.12
N VAL A 673 -40.43 -2.97 -34.46
CA VAL A 673 -40.22 -2.55 -33.07
C VAL A 673 -41.28 -3.19 -32.20
N PHE A 674 -40.88 -3.82 -31.11
CA PHE A 674 -41.78 -4.49 -30.18
C PHE A 674 -41.58 -3.94 -28.76
N ARG A 675 -42.67 -3.62 -28.07
CA ARG A 675 -42.69 -3.35 -26.63
C ARG A 675 -42.96 -4.66 -25.89
N ASN A 676 -41.94 -5.48 -25.74
CA ASN A 676 -42.04 -6.81 -25.12
C ASN A 676 -42.51 -6.73 -23.66
N LEU A 677 -42.16 -5.63 -22.98
CA LEU A 677 -42.62 -5.33 -21.63
C LEU A 677 -42.89 -3.83 -21.51
N GLU A 678 -44.14 -3.45 -21.21
CA GLU A 678 -44.46 -2.09 -20.77
C GLU A 678 -43.82 -1.81 -19.39
N LEU A 679 -43.72 -0.54 -18.99
CA LEU A 679 -43.16 -0.17 -17.67
C LEU A 679 -43.98 -0.79 -16.53
N VAL A 680 -43.45 -1.85 -15.92
CA VAL A 680 -44.06 -2.57 -14.80
C VAL A 680 -43.16 -2.52 -13.57
N SER A 681 -43.75 -2.55 -12.37
CA SER A 681 -42.99 -2.66 -11.12
C SER A 681 -42.17 -3.94 -11.08
N CYS A 682 -40.97 -3.87 -10.54
CA CYS A 682 -40.01 -4.98 -10.48
C CYS A 682 -40.35 -6.04 -9.41
N THR A 683 -41.61 -6.49 -9.37
CA THR A 683 -42.03 -7.60 -8.50
C THR A 683 -41.42 -8.92 -8.98
N ALA A 684 -41.29 -9.90 -8.08
CA ALA A 684 -40.72 -11.21 -8.42
C ALA A 684 -41.36 -11.85 -9.67
N GLY A 685 -42.69 -11.75 -9.83
CA GLY A 685 -43.41 -12.25 -11.00
C GLY A 685 -43.08 -11.51 -12.30
N ASN A 686 -43.02 -10.19 -12.27
CA ASN A 686 -42.66 -9.39 -13.44
C ASN A 686 -41.19 -9.57 -13.83
N MET A 687 -40.29 -9.75 -12.85
CA MET A 687 -38.88 -10.03 -13.11
C MET A 687 -38.68 -11.44 -13.68
N SER A 688 -39.47 -12.43 -13.25
CA SER A 688 -39.50 -13.75 -13.92
C SER A 688 -39.89 -13.61 -15.40
N ARG A 689 -40.99 -12.91 -15.68
CA ARG A 689 -41.44 -12.65 -17.06
C ARG A 689 -40.40 -11.88 -17.88
N ALA A 690 -39.72 -10.90 -17.29
CA ALA A 690 -38.66 -10.14 -17.94
C ALA A 690 -37.46 -11.05 -18.30
N ARG A 691 -37.08 -11.98 -17.43
CA ARG A 691 -36.03 -12.97 -17.72
C ARG A 691 -36.43 -13.89 -18.87
N ASP A 692 -37.68 -14.37 -18.88
CA ASP A 692 -38.18 -15.21 -19.96
C ASP A 692 -38.10 -14.49 -21.32
N ILE A 693 -38.56 -13.23 -21.37
CA ILE A 693 -38.46 -12.36 -22.55
C ILE A 693 -37.01 -12.26 -23.06
N VAL A 694 -36.05 -12.04 -22.15
CA VAL A 694 -34.63 -11.86 -22.50
C VAL A 694 -33.99 -13.17 -22.96
N ASN A 695 -34.32 -14.28 -22.29
CA ASN A 695 -33.86 -15.61 -22.68
C ASN A 695 -34.37 -15.98 -24.08
N ASP A 696 -35.57 -15.53 -24.42
CA ASP A 696 -36.20 -15.75 -25.73
C ASP A 696 -35.68 -14.82 -26.84
N PHE A 697 -34.77 -13.87 -26.61
CA PHE A 697 -34.30 -13.05 -27.72
C PHE A 697 -33.63 -13.89 -28.81
N TRP A 698 -34.07 -13.73 -30.06
CA TRP A 698 -33.46 -14.33 -31.25
C TRP A 698 -33.08 -13.26 -32.26
N ILE A 699 -32.06 -13.54 -33.06
CA ILE A 699 -31.59 -12.63 -34.11
C ILE A 699 -32.60 -12.57 -35.26
N MET A 700 -32.83 -11.37 -35.75
CA MET A 700 -33.71 -11.01 -36.86
C MET A 700 -32.90 -10.30 -37.96
N SER A 701 -33.54 -9.78 -39.01
CA SER A 701 -32.84 -9.29 -40.21
C SER A 701 -32.22 -7.90 -40.05
N SER A 702 -33.03 -6.84 -40.08
CA SER A 702 -32.57 -5.45 -40.28
C SER A 702 -32.49 -4.65 -38.97
N THR A 703 -32.00 -3.40 -39.04
CA THR A 703 -31.71 -2.53 -37.89
C THR A 703 -32.49 -1.20 -37.98
N ASN A 704 -33.70 -1.16 -37.41
CA ASN A 704 -34.55 0.05 -37.30
C ASN A 704 -34.26 0.83 -36.02
N LEU A 705 -33.07 1.42 -35.95
CA LEU A 705 -32.57 2.16 -34.78
C LEU A 705 -33.48 3.32 -34.37
N TYR A 706 -33.94 4.11 -35.34
CA TYR A 706 -34.84 5.26 -35.08
C TYR A 706 -36.12 4.81 -34.38
N GLY A 707 -36.81 3.80 -34.91
CA GLY A 707 -38.06 3.30 -34.34
C GLY A 707 -37.88 2.70 -32.95
N GLY A 708 -36.82 1.90 -32.76
CA GLY A 708 -36.51 1.28 -31.48
C GLY A 708 -36.23 2.32 -30.38
N LEU A 709 -35.35 3.28 -30.66
CA LEU A 709 -34.99 4.34 -29.73
C LEU A 709 -36.16 5.26 -29.41
N LEU A 710 -36.94 5.69 -30.42
CA LEU A 710 -38.11 6.53 -30.20
C LEU A 710 -39.15 5.84 -29.31
N SER A 711 -39.45 4.56 -29.56
CA SER A 711 -40.40 3.79 -28.75
C SER A 711 -39.95 3.66 -27.29
N GLY A 712 -38.65 3.47 -27.04
CA GLY A 712 -38.09 3.43 -25.68
C GLY A 712 -38.14 4.80 -24.98
N LEU A 713 -37.84 5.88 -25.70
CA LEU A 713 -37.93 7.24 -25.17
C LEU A 713 -39.37 7.62 -24.84
N GLU A 714 -40.33 7.32 -25.72
CA GLU A 714 -41.75 7.53 -25.45
C GLU A 714 -42.18 6.81 -24.17
N MET A 715 -41.83 5.53 -24.02
CA MET A 715 -42.13 4.75 -22.81
C MET A 715 -41.58 5.45 -21.55
N ALA A 716 -40.33 5.91 -21.59
CA ALA A 716 -39.70 6.64 -20.49
C ALA A 716 -40.38 7.98 -20.17
N TYR A 717 -40.71 8.79 -21.20
CA TYR A 717 -41.34 10.10 -20.99
C TYR A 717 -42.78 10.00 -20.46
N HIS A 718 -43.52 8.94 -20.79
CA HIS A 718 -44.88 8.71 -20.28
C HIS A 718 -44.91 8.13 -18.86
N GLY A 719 -43.77 7.65 -18.34
CA GLY A 719 -43.66 7.07 -16.99
C GLY A 719 -43.84 8.09 -15.85
N GLY A 720 -43.57 9.38 -16.08
CA GLY A 720 -43.75 10.45 -15.10
C GLY A 720 -42.79 10.39 -13.90
N ARG A 721 -41.76 9.53 -13.94
CA ARG A 721 -40.67 9.44 -12.95
C ARG A 721 -39.32 9.70 -13.61
N ARG A 722 -38.26 9.78 -12.78
CA ARG A 722 -36.88 9.74 -13.26
C ARG A 722 -36.67 8.44 -14.03
N SER A 723 -36.31 8.57 -15.31
CA SER A 723 -36.19 7.44 -16.22
C SER A 723 -34.77 7.33 -16.80
N ARG A 724 -34.31 6.10 -17.00
CA ARG A 724 -33.05 5.75 -17.66
C ARG A 724 -33.36 4.88 -18.86
N VAL A 725 -32.93 5.32 -20.04
CA VAL A 725 -33.02 4.53 -21.27
C VAL A 725 -31.64 3.95 -21.56
N LEU A 726 -31.55 2.63 -21.67
CA LEU A 726 -30.31 1.92 -21.99
C LEU A 726 -30.44 1.32 -23.39
N LEU A 727 -29.70 1.89 -24.34
CA LEU A 727 -29.71 1.48 -25.73
C LEU A 727 -28.54 0.53 -26.02
N PHE A 728 -28.84 -0.70 -26.44
CA PHE A 728 -27.87 -1.71 -26.85
C PHE A 728 -27.94 -1.89 -28.37
N THR A 729 -26.85 -1.58 -29.09
CA THR A 729 -26.81 -1.62 -30.57
C THR A 729 -25.38 -1.55 -31.10
N ASP A 730 -25.16 -1.90 -32.36
CA ASP A 730 -23.94 -1.60 -33.10
C ASP A 730 -24.02 -0.27 -33.90
N GLY A 731 -25.16 0.42 -33.90
CA GLY A 731 -25.31 1.75 -34.48
C GLY A 731 -25.46 1.81 -36.00
N HIS A 732 -25.53 0.67 -36.71
CA HIS A 732 -25.64 0.65 -38.18
C HIS A 732 -27.08 0.54 -38.65
N ALA A 733 -27.81 1.66 -38.66
CA ALA A 733 -29.18 1.69 -39.17
C ALA A 733 -29.22 1.35 -40.67
N ASN A 734 -30.07 0.40 -41.07
CA ASN A 734 -30.24 0.00 -42.47
C ASN A 734 -31.71 -0.20 -42.89
N ASP A 735 -32.65 0.13 -41.99
CA ASP A 735 -34.09 0.01 -42.19
C ASP A 735 -34.83 1.06 -41.33
N GLY A 736 -36.05 1.43 -41.69
CA GLY A 736 -36.82 2.50 -41.05
C GLY A 736 -36.60 3.90 -41.64
N LYS A 737 -37.14 4.95 -40.97
CA LYS A 737 -36.97 6.35 -41.40
C LYS A 737 -35.60 6.88 -40.98
N TRP A 738 -34.99 7.68 -41.86
CA TRP A 738 -33.69 8.34 -41.64
C TRP A 738 -32.55 7.33 -41.49
N ILE A 739 -32.08 6.76 -42.61
CA ILE A 739 -30.99 5.77 -42.61
C ILE A 739 -29.61 6.46 -42.41
N GLU A 740 -29.53 7.78 -42.58
CA GLU A 740 -28.31 8.56 -42.38
C GLU A 740 -28.20 9.13 -40.94
N ASN A 741 -27.00 9.00 -40.35
CA ASN A 741 -26.72 9.25 -38.93
C ASN A 741 -27.05 10.67 -38.42
N ASP A 742 -26.74 11.71 -39.19
CA ASP A 742 -26.95 13.10 -38.76
C ASP A 742 -28.43 13.52 -38.85
N ASP A 743 -29.25 12.82 -39.62
CA ASP A 743 -30.69 13.06 -39.72
C ASP A 743 -31.46 12.37 -38.59
N ILE A 744 -31.02 11.17 -38.17
CA ILE A 744 -31.56 10.47 -36.98
C ILE A 744 -31.48 11.34 -35.73
N ILE A 745 -30.32 11.92 -35.44
CA ILE A 745 -30.10 12.67 -34.19
C ILE A 745 -31.01 13.91 -34.14
N ARG A 746 -31.05 14.68 -35.23
CA ARG A 746 -31.85 15.91 -35.30
C ARG A 746 -33.32 15.64 -35.07
N GLU A 747 -33.84 14.57 -35.68
CA GLU A 747 -35.25 14.22 -35.56
C GLU A 747 -35.58 13.71 -34.14
N ILE A 748 -34.75 12.83 -33.58
CA ILE A 748 -34.97 12.31 -32.21
C ILE A 748 -34.93 13.46 -31.19
N VAL A 749 -34.00 14.41 -31.31
CA VAL A 749 -33.94 15.59 -30.43
C VAL A 749 -35.20 16.43 -30.55
N ARG A 750 -35.74 16.60 -31.76
CA ARG A 750 -36.99 17.34 -31.98
C ARG A 750 -38.16 16.67 -31.27
N GLU A 751 -38.33 15.36 -31.47
CA GLU A 751 -39.42 14.57 -30.86
C GLU A 751 -39.29 14.51 -29.33
N THR A 752 -38.09 14.30 -28.78
CA THR A 752 -37.89 14.27 -27.32
C THR A 752 -38.06 15.64 -26.68
N THR A 753 -37.72 16.73 -27.36
CA THR A 753 -37.98 18.10 -26.87
C THR A 753 -39.49 18.34 -26.73
N ALA A 754 -40.28 17.89 -27.71
CA ALA A 754 -41.74 17.95 -27.65
C ALA A 754 -42.31 17.10 -26.50
N LEU A 755 -41.79 15.89 -26.28
CA LEU A 755 -42.20 15.03 -25.16
C LEU A 755 -41.82 15.64 -23.80
N ARG A 756 -40.58 16.13 -23.66
CA ARG A 756 -40.04 16.74 -22.42
C ARG A 756 -40.85 17.94 -21.97
N SER A 757 -41.27 18.79 -22.91
CA SER A 757 -42.11 19.97 -22.60
C SER A 757 -43.52 19.61 -22.08
N ARG A 758 -44.01 18.39 -22.37
CA ARG A 758 -45.36 17.94 -21.99
C ARG A 758 -45.39 17.14 -20.68
N THR A 759 -44.36 16.37 -20.36
CA THR A 759 -44.43 15.38 -19.26
C THR A 759 -43.62 15.73 -18.01
N GLN A 760 -42.80 16.78 -18.04
CA GLN A 760 -41.82 17.13 -16.98
C GLN A 760 -40.88 15.97 -16.56
N ALA A 761 -40.91 14.83 -17.26
CA ALA A 761 -40.12 13.66 -16.93
C ALA A 761 -38.64 13.89 -17.25
N GLN A 762 -37.77 13.49 -16.33
CA GLN A 762 -36.32 13.52 -16.52
C GLN A 762 -35.86 12.18 -17.08
N VAL A 763 -35.46 12.17 -18.36
CA VAL A 763 -35.00 10.97 -19.07
C VAL A 763 -33.52 11.14 -19.40
N MET A 764 -32.70 10.13 -19.06
CA MET A 764 -31.28 10.08 -19.42
C MET A 764 -31.03 8.87 -20.32
N LEU A 765 -30.31 9.07 -21.43
CA LEU A 765 -30.00 8.04 -22.42
C LEU A 765 -28.54 7.60 -22.33
N SER A 766 -28.31 6.33 -22.02
CA SER A 766 -26.98 5.71 -22.12
C SER A 766 -26.93 4.73 -23.28
N THR A 767 -25.87 4.79 -24.07
CA THR A 767 -25.68 3.96 -25.27
C THR A 767 -24.56 2.95 -25.07
N PHE A 768 -24.73 1.75 -25.62
CA PHE A 768 -23.80 0.62 -25.51
C PHE A 768 -23.47 0.07 -26.90
N GLY A 769 -22.22 0.29 -27.33
CA GLY A 769 -21.65 -0.29 -28.54
C GLY A 769 -20.92 -1.60 -28.28
N TYR A 770 -21.10 -2.61 -29.12
CA TYR A 770 -20.51 -3.95 -28.97
C TYR A 770 -19.48 -4.24 -30.05
N LEU A 771 -18.29 -4.69 -29.63
CA LEU A 771 -17.17 -5.12 -30.49
C LEU A 771 -16.69 -4.01 -31.45
N GLY A 772 -15.43 -4.06 -31.90
CA GLY A 772 -14.76 -2.92 -32.55
C GLY A 772 -15.32 -2.43 -33.91
N LYS A 773 -16.55 -2.81 -34.30
CA LYS A 773 -17.21 -2.45 -35.57
C LYS A 773 -18.47 -1.58 -35.42
N HIS A 774 -18.84 -1.15 -34.22
CA HIS A 774 -20.02 -0.29 -34.01
C HIS A 774 -19.75 1.20 -34.35
N ASP A 775 -20.80 1.97 -34.61
CA ASP A 775 -20.71 3.42 -34.88
C ASP A 775 -20.55 4.23 -33.58
N GLU A 776 -19.31 4.32 -33.11
CA GLU A 776 -18.95 5.05 -31.88
C GLU A 776 -19.37 6.54 -31.94
N LEU A 777 -19.28 7.17 -33.11
CA LEU A 777 -19.56 8.60 -33.25
C LEU A 777 -21.06 8.88 -33.11
N LEU A 778 -21.91 8.09 -33.78
CA LEU A 778 -23.35 8.17 -33.65
C LEU A 778 -23.79 7.94 -32.20
N LEU A 779 -23.29 6.89 -31.55
CA LEU A 779 -23.70 6.53 -30.19
C LEU A 779 -23.27 7.57 -29.15
N LYS A 780 -22.10 8.20 -29.31
CA LYS A 780 -21.67 9.37 -28.51
C LYS A 780 -22.58 10.57 -28.71
N LYS A 781 -22.90 10.90 -29.97
CA LYS A 781 -23.80 12.02 -30.29
C LYS A 781 -25.20 11.77 -29.70
N LEU A 782 -25.77 10.58 -29.85
CA LEU A 782 -27.09 10.23 -29.29
C LEU A 782 -27.12 10.36 -27.75
N ALA A 783 -26.15 9.77 -27.04
CA ALA A 783 -26.07 9.88 -25.58
C ALA A 783 -25.98 11.34 -25.11
N THR A 784 -25.20 12.16 -25.84
CA THR A 784 -24.96 13.57 -25.51
C THR A 784 -26.19 14.44 -25.79
N TYR A 785 -26.75 14.37 -26.99
CA TYR A 785 -27.75 15.34 -27.46
C TYR A 785 -29.20 15.00 -27.10
N VAL A 786 -29.54 13.72 -26.89
CA VAL A 786 -30.94 13.31 -26.64
C VAL A 786 -31.30 13.35 -25.15
N GLY A 787 -30.35 13.07 -24.25
CA GLY A 787 -30.65 12.97 -22.81
C GLY A 787 -29.48 13.21 -21.85
N GLY A 788 -28.33 13.72 -22.31
CA GLY A 788 -27.18 14.04 -21.46
C GLY A 788 -26.56 12.86 -20.70
N GLY A 789 -26.71 11.63 -21.22
CA GLY A 789 -26.17 10.42 -20.61
C GLY A 789 -24.79 10.04 -21.15
N THR A 790 -24.42 8.76 -21.03
CA THR A 790 -23.04 8.31 -21.34
C THR A 790 -23.01 7.29 -22.48
N TYR A 791 -21.97 7.39 -23.31
CA TYR A 791 -21.62 6.36 -24.28
C TYR A 791 -20.65 5.35 -23.64
N ASN A 792 -20.91 4.06 -23.86
CA ASN A 792 -20.15 2.96 -23.28
C ASN A 792 -19.79 1.94 -24.36
N PHE A 793 -18.54 1.46 -24.31
CA PHE A 793 -18.04 0.43 -25.21
C PHE A 793 -17.87 -0.91 -24.48
N VAL A 794 -18.37 -1.98 -25.07
CA VAL A 794 -18.32 -3.34 -24.52
C VAL A 794 -17.33 -4.21 -25.33
N ASN A 795 -16.22 -4.60 -24.70
CA ASN A 795 -15.15 -5.42 -25.29
C ASN A 795 -15.20 -6.90 -24.83
N GLU A 796 -14.64 -7.80 -25.63
CA GLU A 796 -14.67 -9.28 -25.54
C GLU A 796 -13.97 -9.89 -24.31
N ASN A 797 -13.08 -9.17 -23.62
CA ASN A 797 -12.26 -9.74 -22.52
C ASN A 797 -12.40 -9.00 -21.18
N THR A 798 -12.73 -9.77 -20.13
CA THR A 798 -12.58 -9.56 -18.66
C THR A 798 -13.00 -8.24 -17.97
N ALA A 799 -13.33 -7.18 -18.70
CA ALA A 799 -13.77 -5.88 -18.17
C ALA A 799 -15.29 -5.61 -18.33
N LEU A 800 -16.02 -6.61 -18.83
CA LEU A 800 -17.46 -6.52 -19.10
C LEU A 800 -18.26 -6.27 -17.82
N ALA A 801 -17.96 -7.01 -16.76
CA ALA A 801 -18.63 -6.88 -15.47
C ALA A 801 -18.34 -5.54 -14.78
N SER A 802 -17.11 -5.01 -14.88
CA SER A 802 -16.74 -3.74 -14.21
C SER A 802 -17.25 -2.51 -14.95
N THR A 803 -17.20 -2.51 -16.28
CA THR A 803 -17.77 -1.43 -17.11
C THR A 803 -19.28 -1.39 -16.96
N PHE A 804 -19.92 -2.56 -16.93
CA PHE A 804 -21.37 -2.66 -16.75
C PHE A 804 -21.83 -2.32 -15.32
N ALA A 805 -21.16 -2.87 -14.29
CA ALA A 805 -21.47 -2.54 -12.89
C ALA A 805 -21.30 -1.06 -12.59
N LYS A 806 -20.33 -0.40 -13.25
CA LYS A 806 -20.14 1.05 -13.16
C LYS A 806 -21.32 1.83 -13.74
N VAL A 807 -21.79 1.51 -14.95
CA VAL A 807 -22.91 2.24 -15.57
C VAL A 807 -24.22 1.98 -14.83
N LEU A 808 -24.44 0.76 -14.35
CA LEU A 808 -25.60 0.42 -13.53
C LEU A 808 -25.54 1.14 -12.17
N GLY A 809 -24.36 1.17 -11.54
CA GLY A 809 -24.10 1.93 -10.34
C GLY A 809 -24.36 3.42 -10.54
N ASP A 810 -23.86 4.02 -11.62
CA ASP A 810 -24.04 5.43 -11.95
C ASP A 810 -25.52 5.78 -12.20
N ALA A 811 -26.27 4.86 -12.83
CA ALA A 811 -27.70 5.03 -13.10
C ALA A 811 -28.57 4.96 -11.84
N ILE A 812 -28.17 4.13 -10.86
CA ILE A 812 -28.89 3.89 -9.60
C ILE A 812 -28.45 4.86 -8.49
N HIS A 813 -27.19 5.30 -8.49
CA HIS A 813 -26.55 6.12 -7.45
C HIS A 813 -26.25 7.54 -7.92
N THR A 814 -27.16 8.18 -8.67
CA THR A 814 -27.06 9.62 -8.93
C THR A 814 -27.23 10.36 -7.59
N ILE A 815 -26.21 11.13 -7.18
CA ILE A 815 -26.17 11.77 -5.85
C ILE A 815 -26.35 13.30 -5.90
N ALA A 816 -26.18 13.90 -7.08
CA ALA A 816 -26.42 15.32 -7.28
C ALA A 816 -27.01 15.61 -8.66
N GLU A 817 -27.99 16.51 -8.71
CA GLU A 817 -28.67 17.01 -9.90
C GLU A 817 -28.70 18.53 -9.91
N LYS A 818 -29.06 19.13 -11.06
CA LYS A 818 -29.08 20.60 -11.26
C LYS A 818 -27.78 21.26 -10.80
N ILE A 819 -26.65 20.66 -11.16
CA ILE A 819 -25.34 21.12 -10.70
C ILE A 819 -24.98 22.37 -11.49
N GLU A 820 -24.88 23.49 -10.79
CA GLU A 820 -24.44 24.76 -11.33
C GLU A 820 -23.10 25.13 -10.70
N LEU A 821 -22.06 25.18 -11.53
CA LEU A 821 -20.74 25.64 -11.11
C LEU A 821 -20.52 27.05 -11.62
N SER A 822 -19.90 27.86 -10.79
CA SER A 822 -20.00 29.29 -10.88
C SER A 822 -18.62 29.86 -10.57
N ILE A 823 -17.91 30.38 -11.57
CA ILE A 823 -16.49 30.78 -11.47
C ILE A 823 -16.36 32.28 -11.65
N THR A 824 -15.82 32.96 -10.63
CA THR A 824 -15.59 34.41 -10.62
C THR A 824 -14.08 34.67 -10.50
N PRO A 825 -13.43 35.34 -11.45
CA PRO A 825 -12.01 35.67 -11.34
C PRO A 825 -11.75 36.65 -10.17
N LEU A 826 -10.55 36.59 -9.59
CA LEU A 826 -10.10 37.48 -8.50
C LEU A 826 -9.05 38.48 -9.00
N ASP A 827 -8.87 39.62 -8.32
CA ASP A 827 -7.74 40.56 -8.48
C ASP A 827 -7.18 40.74 -9.90
N LYS A 828 -7.94 41.38 -10.80
CA LYS A 828 -7.57 41.66 -12.21
C LYS A 828 -7.22 40.42 -13.06
N VAL A 829 -7.41 39.19 -12.56
CA VAL A 829 -7.32 37.96 -13.35
C VAL A 829 -8.46 37.94 -14.37
N GLN A 830 -8.18 37.44 -15.57
CA GLN A 830 -9.16 37.28 -16.63
C GLN A 830 -9.29 35.82 -17.01
N ILE A 831 -10.51 35.32 -17.14
CA ILE A 831 -10.76 34.00 -17.74
C ILE A 831 -10.80 34.21 -19.25
N VAL A 832 -9.75 33.76 -19.93
CA VAL A 832 -9.59 33.90 -21.39
C VAL A 832 -10.50 32.92 -22.13
N GLU A 833 -10.56 31.69 -21.65
CA GLU A 833 -11.33 30.62 -22.29
C GLU A 833 -11.69 29.54 -21.26
N ALA A 834 -12.91 28.99 -21.35
CA ALA A 834 -13.29 27.78 -20.64
C ALA A 834 -13.47 26.64 -21.64
N ILE A 835 -12.64 25.62 -21.53
CA ILE A 835 -12.68 24.43 -22.38
C ILE A 835 -13.52 23.38 -21.66
N THR A 836 -14.76 23.24 -22.13
CA THR A 836 -15.74 22.29 -21.58
C THR A 836 -16.77 21.92 -22.64
N ASN A 837 -17.42 20.77 -22.47
CA ASN A 837 -18.59 20.35 -23.23
C ASN A 837 -19.92 20.69 -22.52
N PHE A 838 -19.87 21.42 -21.40
CA PHE A 838 -21.05 21.84 -20.64
C PHE A 838 -21.64 23.14 -21.19
N GLN A 839 -22.96 23.31 -21.04
CA GLN A 839 -23.58 24.59 -21.36
C GLN A 839 -23.02 25.67 -20.44
N THR A 840 -22.57 26.76 -21.04
CA THR A 840 -21.89 27.86 -20.35
C THR A 840 -22.64 29.16 -20.63
N ARG A 841 -22.95 29.92 -19.59
CA ARG A 841 -23.54 31.26 -19.67
C ARG A 841 -22.69 32.26 -18.89
N GLN A 842 -22.65 33.50 -19.34
CA GLN A 842 -21.89 34.56 -18.71
C GLN A 842 -22.84 35.57 -18.05
N GLU A 843 -22.64 35.84 -16.77
CA GLU A 843 -23.43 36.79 -15.98
C GLU A 843 -22.47 37.73 -15.22
N SER A 844 -22.47 39.02 -15.56
CA SER A 844 -21.54 40.01 -14.98
C SER A 844 -20.06 39.55 -15.08
N GLU A 845 -19.31 39.51 -13.98
CA GLU A 845 -17.92 39.03 -13.94
C GLU A 845 -17.79 37.50 -13.77
N LYS A 846 -18.87 36.73 -13.88
CA LYS A 846 -18.92 35.31 -13.52
C LYS A 846 -19.28 34.42 -14.70
N LEU A 847 -18.58 33.29 -14.83
CA LEU A 847 -18.91 32.22 -15.76
C LEU A 847 -19.68 31.12 -15.04
N ILE A 848 -20.84 30.75 -15.58
CA ILE A 848 -21.72 29.75 -15.00
C ILE A 848 -21.79 28.54 -15.94
N PHE A 849 -21.59 27.36 -15.39
CA PHE A 849 -21.56 26.07 -16.07
C PHE A 849 -22.69 25.19 -15.54
N GLU A 850 -23.55 24.73 -16.45
CA GLU A 850 -24.58 23.74 -16.13
C GLU A 850 -23.99 22.34 -16.30
N ILE A 851 -23.60 21.73 -15.19
CA ILE A 851 -22.96 20.42 -15.15
C ILE A 851 -24.05 19.33 -15.09
N PRO A 852 -23.96 18.29 -15.94
CA PRO A 852 -24.86 17.14 -15.87
C PRO A 852 -24.83 16.46 -14.49
N SER A 853 -25.90 15.75 -14.15
CA SER A 853 -25.98 15.01 -12.90
C SER A 853 -24.78 14.09 -12.67
N THR A 854 -24.41 13.92 -11.41
CA THR A 854 -23.19 13.22 -10.99
C THR A 854 -23.53 12.11 -10.00
N ALA A 855 -22.94 10.94 -10.20
CA ALA A 855 -23.03 9.77 -9.33
C ALA A 855 -21.83 9.64 -8.39
N ASP A 856 -21.87 8.68 -7.47
CA ASP A 856 -20.76 8.41 -6.55
C ASP A 856 -19.44 8.16 -7.30
N GLN A 857 -18.35 8.74 -6.79
CA GLN A 857 -16.99 8.72 -7.35
C GLN A 857 -16.83 9.30 -8.77
N GLN A 858 -17.89 9.80 -9.41
CA GLN A 858 -17.82 10.35 -10.76
C GLN A 858 -17.26 11.79 -10.73
N SER A 859 -16.32 12.09 -11.64
CA SER A 859 -15.70 13.41 -11.77
C SER A 859 -16.13 14.13 -13.04
N ARG A 860 -16.29 15.45 -12.95
CA ARG A 860 -16.56 16.38 -14.06
C ARG A 860 -15.48 17.47 -14.05
N HIS A 861 -14.84 17.70 -15.18
CA HIS A 861 -13.70 18.61 -15.30
C HIS A 861 -14.03 19.81 -16.18
N ILE A 862 -13.61 21.00 -15.77
CA ILE A 862 -13.66 22.24 -16.54
C ILE A 862 -12.25 22.81 -16.57
N LEU A 863 -11.69 22.96 -17.76
CA LEU A 863 -10.36 23.52 -17.95
C LEU A 863 -10.49 25.01 -18.26
N LEU A 864 -9.73 25.86 -17.58
CA LEU A 864 -9.73 27.30 -17.74
C LEU A 864 -8.38 27.76 -18.27
N ARG A 865 -8.38 28.57 -19.32
CA ARG A 865 -7.25 29.43 -19.67
C ARG A 865 -7.45 30.78 -19.00
N LEU A 866 -6.43 31.22 -18.30
CA LEU A 866 -6.44 32.43 -17.48
C LEU A 866 -5.35 33.38 -17.96
N ALA A 867 -5.56 34.66 -17.69
CA ALA A 867 -4.61 35.73 -17.89
C ALA A 867 -4.48 36.48 -16.56
N VAL A 868 -3.30 36.40 -15.94
CA VAL A 868 -3.05 36.84 -14.56
C VAL A 868 -2.21 38.14 -14.58
N PRO A 869 -2.55 39.18 -13.81
CA PRO A 869 -1.77 40.41 -13.78
C PRO A 869 -0.38 40.19 -13.16
N PRO A 870 0.59 41.06 -13.49
CA PRO A 870 1.92 40.99 -12.89
C PRO A 870 1.88 41.55 -11.45
N THR A 871 2.55 40.89 -10.50
CA THR A 871 2.70 41.36 -9.11
C THR A 871 4.16 41.66 -8.76
N THR A 872 4.42 42.72 -8.00
CA THR A 872 5.75 43.11 -7.52
C THR A 872 6.08 42.56 -6.13
N GLU A 873 5.10 41.98 -5.43
CA GLU A 873 5.30 41.37 -4.12
C GLU A 873 5.42 39.85 -4.23
N PRO A 874 6.45 39.21 -3.62
CA PRO A 874 6.55 37.77 -3.55
C PRO A 874 5.58 37.23 -2.49
N SER A 875 4.27 37.33 -2.76
CA SER A 875 3.26 36.70 -1.92
C SER A 875 3.14 35.22 -2.31
N ILE A 876 3.21 34.35 -1.30
CA ILE A 876 3.27 32.89 -1.47
C ILE A 876 1.90 32.31 -1.90
N HIS A 877 0.81 33.10 -1.85
CA HIS A 877 -0.53 32.68 -2.27
C HIS A 877 -1.31 33.88 -2.84
N ALA A 878 -1.51 33.90 -4.17
CA ALA A 878 -2.47 34.80 -4.82
C ALA A 878 -3.65 33.98 -5.31
N GLY A 879 -4.85 34.27 -4.80
CA GLY A 879 -6.06 33.59 -5.25
C GLY A 879 -6.40 33.99 -6.68
N LEU A 880 -6.72 33.02 -7.54
CA LEU A 880 -6.94 33.25 -8.98
C LEU A 880 -8.42 33.45 -9.31
N TYR A 881 -9.30 32.66 -8.69
CA TYR A 881 -10.73 32.72 -8.94
C TYR A 881 -11.49 32.08 -7.78
N ARG A 882 -12.66 32.65 -7.46
CA ARG A 882 -13.65 32.07 -6.55
C ARG A 882 -14.51 31.08 -7.31
N VAL A 883 -14.74 29.92 -6.71
CA VAL A 883 -15.65 28.91 -7.25
C VAL A 883 -16.82 28.71 -6.29
N GLU A 884 -18.01 28.79 -6.86
CA GLU A 884 -19.28 28.52 -6.18
C GLU A 884 -19.91 27.31 -6.85
N LEU A 885 -20.46 26.41 -6.04
CA LEU A 885 -21.14 25.20 -6.51
C LEU A 885 -22.51 25.17 -5.88
N ALA A 886 -23.56 25.09 -6.70
CA ALA A 886 -24.93 24.88 -6.27
C ALA A 886 -25.46 23.58 -6.90
N TYR A 887 -26.21 22.78 -6.15
CA TYR A 887 -26.82 21.56 -6.68
C TYR A 887 -28.00 21.12 -5.81
N THR A 888 -28.84 20.25 -6.36
CA THR A 888 -29.82 19.49 -5.58
C THR A 888 -29.20 18.17 -5.14
N ASN A 889 -29.05 17.99 -3.83
CA ASN A 889 -28.66 16.71 -3.25
C ASN A 889 -29.82 15.72 -3.40
N THR A 890 -29.63 14.68 -4.20
CA THR A 890 -30.71 13.73 -4.51
C THR A 890 -31.02 12.78 -3.36
N LEU A 891 -30.12 12.67 -2.37
CA LEU A 891 -30.32 11.86 -1.16
C LEU A 891 -31.19 12.58 -0.13
N THR A 892 -31.05 13.91 -0.03
CA THR A 892 -31.78 14.74 0.95
C THR A 892 -32.93 15.54 0.35
N GLU A 893 -33.04 15.59 -0.99
CA GLU A 893 -33.96 16.44 -1.76
C GLU A 893 -33.83 17.95 -1.45
N ARG A 894 -32.68 18.38 -0.94
CA ARG A 894 -32.39 19.79 -0.60
C ARG A 894 -31.47 20.42 -1.62
N GLU A 895 -31.64 21.72 -1.82
CA GLU A 895 -30.65 22.55 -2.51
C GLU A 895 -29.48 22.82 -1.56
N GLU A 896 -28.28 22.54 -2.03
CA GLU A 896 -27.03 22.71 -1.29
C GLU A 896 -26.09 23.62 -2.10
N GLY A 897 -25.29 24.43 -1.39
CA GLY A 897 -24.38 25.40 -2.00
C GLY A 897 -23.09 25.55 -1.22
N TYR A 898 -21.97 25.66 -1.92
CA TYR A 898 -20.63 25.87 -1.35
C TYR A 898 -19.89 27.02 -2.02
N TYR A 899 -18.98 27.61 -1.26
CA TYR A 899 -18.07 28.65 -1.72
C TYR A 899 -16.64 28.23 -1.35
N TYR A 900 -15.74 28.25 -2.32
CA TYR A 900 -14.33 27.98 -2.12
C TYR A 900 -13.49 29.14 -2.65
N TYR A 901 -12.46 29.52 -1.87
CA TYR A 901 -11.43 30.48 -2.26
C TYR A 901 -10.19 29.71 -2.68
N PHE A 902 -9.71 29.94 -3.90
CA PHE A 902 -8.56 29.27 -4.49
C PHE A 902 -7.55 30.25 -5.05
#